data_AF-A0A9P7SFG9-F1
#
_entry.id   AF-A0A9P7SFG9-F1
#
_cell.length_a   1.000
_cell.length_b   1.000
_cell.length_c   1.000
_cell.angle_alpha   90.00
_cell.angle_beta   90.00
_cell.angle_gamma   90.00
#
_symmetry.space_group_name_H-M   'P 1'
#
loop_
_entity.id
_entity.type
_entity.pdbx_description
1 polymer ?
#
loop_
_entity_poly.entity_id
_entity_poly.type
_entity_poly.pdbx_seq_one_letter_code
_entity_poly.pdbx_strand_id
1 'polypeptide(L)'
;MGLQPVGRARLDLQIVSNEDFIYEQDVARNPVSVKPWLIYIEFKLRHGNIFEQNLVMARACAQLPRSYKLWMKYLSFRTAHVAKLNAATYAPEYDKVNALFERALILLNKMPRIWNLYLQFLMKQPAITSVRRTFDRALRALPITQHHRIWRHLLLFANASSGDTAIKIWRRYMQVHPEKVEDFIELLIHTGAYTEAAQYYMHLLNNVRFASQHGKGHYELWSEFVDLLVAHALEIDMSHESGIEVESIVRSGIGRYPDQGGKLWTGLATFWIRRGSFEKARDAFEEGITTVMTVRDFALIFDSYTEFEESVIRSLMERAVKKVNTAAGDTEADFEWDIRMMRFEHLMDRRPFLVNDVLLRQNPNLVSEWEKRIALWGGNQEEVVRTYSDAIAAIHPKQAVGSFHNLWTNYARFYEQGGDLRNARIIMEKATKVPYRSVAELADMWIRWAELELRNENFDEAVRIMGKAVQAPKKSTVDYFDETLSPQMRVHKSWKLWSFYVDLVESVATLADVKKVYERIFELRIATPQTVVNYANILEENKYYEESFKIFERGLDLFNYPVAFELWNIYLTKAVDRKIGIERLRDLFEQAVEDCPPKFAKTIYLMYGNLEEERGLARHAMRIYERATRAVADEDRADMFNFYITKSASNFGLSSTRPIYERAITALPDAEAKEMCLKFADMEKRLGEVDRARAIYGHASQFCDPRTNSDFWARWEHFEVQHGNEDTFKEMLRIRRSVQAQYNTDVNFIATQAIARSQITQQLTRAELEANIGIQSTAVQGFVAANAGVPVAHCKQNIPFNPDAIDVNDLND
;
A
#
# COMPACT_ATOMS: atom_id res chain seq x y z
N MET A 1 26.11 82.31 31.34
CA MET A 1 26.55 83.71 31.55
C MET A 1 27.04 84.27 30.23
N GLY A 2 26.71 85.53 29.92
CA GLY A 2 27.28 86.28 28.80
C GLY A 2 26.41 86.36 27.55
N LEU A 3 25.32 87.14 27.63
CA LEU A 3 24.68 87.73 26.46
C LEU A 3 25.67 88.68 25.78
N GLN A 4 26.11 88.36 24.56
CA GLN A 4 26.61 89.35 23.61
C GLN A 4 25.62 89.47 22.45
N PRO A 5 24.82 90.56 22.41
CA PRO A 5 23.97 90.90 21.29
C PRO A 5 24.72 91.91 20.41
N VAL A 6 25.73 91.45 19.66
CA VAL A 6 26.40 92.33 18.69
C VAL A 6 26.71 91.51 17.44
N GLY A 7 26.08 91.88 16.32
CA GLY A 7 26.51 91.47 14.98
C GLY A 7 25.57 90.57 14.16
N ARG A 8 24.46 90.05 14.70
CA ARG A 8 23.59 89.14 13.91
C ARG A 8 22.74 89.83 12.83
N ALA A 9 22.35 91.09 12.99
CA ALA A 9 21.51 91.76 11.98
C ALA A 9 22.30 92.34 10.78
N ARG A 10 23.63 92.44 10.86
CA ARG A 10 24.45 93.10 9.81
C ARG A 10 25.22 92.13 8.88
N LEU A 11 25.42 90.88 9.29
CA LEU A 11 26.03 89.85 8.43
C LEU A 11 24.99 89.07 7.60
N ASP A 12 23.70 89.17 7.94
CA ASP A 12 22.61 88.53 7.19
C ASP A 12 22.23 89.27 5.88
N LEU A 13 22.74 90.49 5.68
CA LEU A 13 22.44 91.33 4.51
C LEU A 13 23.52 91.31 3.41
N GLN A 14 24.65 90.64 3.64
CA GLN A 14 25.79 90.64 2.70
C GLN A 14 25.89 89.41 1.79
N ILE A 15 24.92 88.48 1.84
CA ILE A 15 24.90 87.26 1.00
C ILE A 15 23.49 87.00 0.43
N VAL A 16 22.71 88.06 0.23
CA VAL A 16 21.43 88.02 -0.49
C VAL A 16 21.73 88.65 -1.85
N SER A 17 21.79 87.83 -2.91
CA SER A 17 21.90 88.39 -4.26
C SER A 17 20.62 89.19 -4.57
N ASN A 18 20.65 90.16 -5.47
CA ASN A 18 19.45 90.96 -5.81
C ASN A 18 18.27 90.08 -6.26
N GLU A 19 18.53 88.85 -6.73
CA GLU A 19 17.54 87.86 -7.14
C GLU A 19 16.86 87.14 -5.95
N ASP A 20 17.50 87.10 -4.79
CA ASP A 20 16.99 86.47 -3.57
C ASP A 20 15.96 87.35 -2.83
N PHE A 21 15.96 88.66 -3.10
CA PHE A 21 15.12 89.64 -2.42
C PHE A 21 13.62 89.31 -2.50
N ILE A 22 13.18 88.80 -3.66
CA ILE A 22 11.78 88.41 -3.90
C ILE A 22 11.38 87.27 -2.96
N TYR A 23 12.24 86.26 -2.83
CA TYR A 23 11.99 85.11 -1.98
C TYR A 23 12.12 85.43 -0.48
N GLU A 24 13.05 86.31 -0.10
CA GLU A 24 13.17 86.83 1.26
C GLU A 24 11.95 87.66 1.67
N GLN A 25 11.39 88.45 0.75
CA GLN A 25 10.15 89.18 0.98
C GLN A 25 8.96 88.24 1.16
N ASP A 26 8.86 87.17 0.37
CA ASP A 26 7.79 86.17 0.48
C ASP A 26 7.88 85.35 1.77
N VAL A 27 9.09 85.06 2.23
CA VAL A 27 9.36 84.43 3.53
C VAL A 27 8.97 85.36 4.69
N ALA A 28 9.32 86.64 4.60
CA ALA A 28 8.98 87.64 5.63
C ALA A 28 7.47 87.91 5.71
N ARG A 29 6.77 87.86 4.57
CA ARG A 29 5.30 87.99 4.50
C ARG A 29 4.58 86.82 5.14
N ASN A 30 5.11 85.59 5.00
CA ASN A 30 4.46 84.37 5.48
C ASN A 30 5.40 83.49 6.32
N PRO A 31 5.77 83.90 7.55
CA PRO A 31 6.76 83.21 8.37
C PRO A 31 6.32 81.82 8.87
N VAL A 32 5.02 81.56 8.94
CA VAL A 32 4.45 80.29 9.43
C VAL A 32 4.34 79.22 8.33
N SER A 33 4.37 79.64 7.05
CA SER A 33 4.13 78.74 5.92
C SER A 33 5.41 78.05 5.45
N VAL A 34 5.32 76.76 5.17
CA VAL A 34 6.44 75.95 4.66
C VAL A 34 6.67 76.16 3.15
N LYS A 35 5.65 76.59 2.39
CA LYS A 35 5.71 76.68 0.93
C LYS A 35 6.73 77.72 0.41
N PRO A 36 6.80 78.96 0.96
CA PRO A 36 7.78 79.95 0.53
C PRO A 36 9.21 79.47 0.74
N TRP A 37 9.48 78.83 1.89
CA TRP A 37 10.78 78.22 2.19
C TRP A 37 11.16 77.10 1.21
N LEU A 38 10.20 76.28 0.77
CA LEU A 38 10.48 75.21 -0.20
C LEU A 38 10.81 75.75 -1.59
N ILE A 39 10.10 76.78 -2.04
CA ILE A 39 10.36 77.46 -3.32
C ILE A 39 11.73 78.15 -3.27
N TYR A 40 12.04 78.82 -2.16
CA TYR A 40 13.32 79.48 -1.97
C TYR A 40 14.48 78.48 -1.93
N ILE A 41 14.30 77.35 -1.25
CA ILE A 41 15.28 76.26 -1.26
C ILE A 41 15.45 75.66 -2.67
N GLU A 42 14.38 75.51 -3.45
CA GLU A 42 14.46 74.98 -4.81
C GLU A 42 15.17 75.94 -5.76
N PHE A 43 14.92 77.24 -5.65
CA PHE A 43 15.65 78.28 -6.36
C PHE A 43 17.15 78.23 -6.03
N LYS A 44 17.47 78.19 -4.73
CA LYS A 44 18.87 78.11 -4.28
C LYS A 44 19.56 76.80 -4.63
N LEU A 45 18.84 75.68 -4.74
CA LEU A 45 19.38 74.42 -5.22
C LEU A 45 19.83 74.51 -6.68
N ARG A 46 19.14 75.33 -7.50
CA ARG A 46 19.43 75.53 -8.93
C ARG A 46 20.53 76.57 -9.18
N HIS A 47 20.61 77.62 -8.35
CA HIS A 47 21.45 78.79 -8.64
C HIS A 47 22.51 79.12 -7.58
N GLY A 48 22.45 78.54 -6.37
CA GLY A 48 23.28 78.96 -5.24
C GLY A 48 24.56 78.13 -5.01
N ASN A 49 25.50 78.70 -4.25
CA ASN A 49 26.70 78.00 -3.76
C ASN A 49 26.34 77.06 -2.58
N ILE A 50 27.13 76.00 -2.34
CA ILE A 50 26.90 74.99 -1.28
C ILE A 50 26.78 75.65 0.10
N PHE A 51 27.55 76.71 0.38
CA PHE A 51 27.49 77.46 1.63
C PHE A 51 26.17 78.23 1.78
N GLU A 52 25.69 78.88 0.70
CA GLU A 52 24.44 79.63 0.68
C GLU A 52 23.22 78.71 0.82
N GLN A 53 23.25 77.57 0.13
CA GLN A 53 22.23 76.53 0.26
C GLN A 53 22.14 76.03 1.71
N ASN A 54 23.29 75.81 2.35
CA ASN A 54 23.34 75.41 3.76
C ASN A 54 22.78 76.48 4.70
N LEU A 55 23.08 77.75 4.45
CA LEU A 55 22.62 78.86 5.28
C LEU A 55 21.10 79.04 5.18
N VAL A 56 20.56 79.02 3.96
CA VAL A 56 19.12 79.16 3.71
C VAL A 56 18.35 77.99 4.31
N MET A 57 18.83 76.75 4.14
CA MET A 57 18.19 75.58 4.74
C MET A 57 18.32 75.57 6.27
N ALA A 58 19.44 76.01 6.85
CA ALA A 58 19.62 76.16 8.29
C ALA A 58 18.68 77.22 8.88
N ARG A 59 18.49 78.34 8.17
CA ARG A 59 17.56 79.41 8.55
C ARG A 59 16.11 78.93 8.48
N ALA A 60 15.75 78.21 7.42
CA ALA A 60 14.42 77.59 7.27
C ALA A 60 14.10 76.63 8.43
N CYS A 61 15.07 75.79 8.83
CA CYS A 61 14.88 74.84 9.94
C CYS A 61 14.91 75.52 11.31
N ALA A 62 15.60 76.65 11.47
CA ALA A 62 15.61 77.44 12.70
C ALA A 62 14.28 78.19 12.93
N GLN A 63 13.67 78.72 11.86
CA GLN A 63 12.37 79.40 11.94
C GLN A 63 11.19 78.43 12.06
N LEU A 64 11.26 77.26 11.41
CA LEU A 64 10.22 76.23 11.49
C LEU A 64 10.76 74.88 12.01
N PRO A 65 11.10 74.78 13.30
CA PRO A 65 11.72 73.57 13.86
C PRO A 65 10.86 72.31 13.80
N ARG A 66 9.52 72.45 13.70
CA ARG A 66 8.57 71.32 13.64
C ARG A 66 8.33 70.80 12.21
N SER A 67 8.86 71.45 11.19
CA SER A 67 8.60 71.07 9.79
C SER A 67 9.46 69.90 9.35
N TYR A 68 8.86 68.70 9.30
CA TYR A 68 9.52 67.47 8.84
C TYR A 68 10.08 67.59 7.41
N LYS A 69 9.36 68.24 6.49
CA LYS A 69 9.76 68.33 5.07
C LYS A 69 11.05 69.14 4.88
N LEU A 70 11.21 70.21 5.65
CA LEU A 70 12.41 71.06 5.60
C LEU A 70 13.61 70.33 6.20
N TRP A 71 13.45 69.72 7.38
CA TRP A 71 14.49 68.91 8.00
C TRP A 71 14.92 67.74 7.12
N MET A 72 13.99 67.04 6.49
CA MET A 72 14.32 65.92 5.60
C MET A 72 15.17 66.37 4.41
N LYS A 73 14.78 67.46 3.72
CA LYS A 73 15.56 68.02 2.61
C LYS A 73 16.95 68.47 3.06
N TYR A 74 17.03 69.13 4.21
CA TYR A 74 18.29 69.63 4.75
C TYR A 74 19.25 68.50 5.15
N LEU A 75 18.73 67.48 5.85
CA LEU A 75 19.50 66.32 6.25
C LEU A 75 19.96 65.52 5.03
N SER A 76 19.09 65.27 4.05
CA SER A 76 19.47 64.56 2.81
C SER A 76 20.56 65.30 2.05
N PHE A 77 20.47 66.64 1.98
CA PHE A 77 21.47 67.48 1.32
C PHE A 77 22.82 67.38 2.02
N ARG A 78 22.84 67.47 3.36
CA ARG A 78 24.07 67.36 4.16
C ARG A 78 24.70 65.98 4.07
N THR A 79 23.90 64.92 4.11
CA THR A 79 24.41 63.55 3.94
C THR A 79 24.98 63.33 2.53
N ALA A 80 24.37 63.90 1.49
CA ALA A 80 24.87 63.77 0.12
C ALA A 80 26.21 64.51 -0.09
N HIS A 81 26.38 65.66 0.57
CA HIS A 81 27.64 66.40 0.56
C HIS A 81 28.76 65.62 1.25
N VAL A 82 28.49 65.11 2.45
CA VAL A 82 29.48 64.40 3.25
C VAL A 82 29.77 62.99 2.70
N ALA A 83 28.84 62.38 1.96
CA ALA A 83 29.04 61.06 1.33
C ALA A 83 30.19 61.02 0.32
N LYS A 84 30.66 62.16 -0.21
CA LYS A 84 31.82 62.24 -1.12
C LYS A 84 33.17 62.24 -0.38
N LEU A 85 33.17 62.38 0.95
CA LEU A 85 34.36 62.52 1.79
C LEU A 85 34.58 61.26 2.63
N ASN A 86 35.84 60.86 2.84
CA ASN A 86 36.19 59.70 3.67
C ASN A 86 35.87 59.95 5.16
N ALA A 87 35.20 58.99 5.80
CA ALA A 87 34.68 59.11 7.16
C ALA A 87 35.76 59.18 8.26
N ALA A 88 36.94 58.60 8.03
CA ALA A 88 38.02 58.58 9.01
C ALA A 88 38.87 59.86 9.04
N THR A 89 39.10 60.50 7.89
CA THR A 89 39.94 61.71 7.78
C THR A 89 39.17 63.01 8.01
N TYR A 90 37.86 63.05 7.70
CA TYR A 90 37.01 64.23 7.87
C TYR A 90 36.02 64.10 9.05
N ALA A 91 36.46 63.51 10.16
CA ALA A 91 35.68 63.38 11.40
C ALA A 91 34.91 64.66 11.84
N PRO A 92 35.49 65.88 11.83
CA PRO A 92 34.76 67.08 12.28
C PRO A 92 33.57 67.46 11.38
N GLU A 93 33.61 67.13 10.09
CA GLU A 93 32.48 67.37 9.18
C GLU A 93 31.36 66.36 9.37
N TYR A 94 31.72 65.10 9.67
CA TYR A 94 30.76 64.07 10.06
C TYR A 94 30.12 64.40 11.42
N ASP A 95 30.88 64.95 12.38
CA ASP A 95 30.36 65.37 13.69
C ASP A 95 29.42 66.57 13.60
N LYS A 96 29.67 67.53 12.70
CA LYS A 96 28.73 68.63 12.41
C LYS A 96 27.41 68.10 11.87
N VAL A 97 27.44 67.04 11.06
CA VAL A 97 26.22 66.39 10.56
C VAL A 97 25.56 65.54 11.64
N ASN A 98 26.31 64.84 12.49
CA ASN A 98 25.79 64.14 13.66
C ASN A 98 25.06 65.10 14.62
N ALA A 99 25.65 66.26 14.93
CA ALA A 99 25.04 67.30 15.74
C ALA A 99 23.76 67.88 15.10
N LEU A 100 23.71 67.94 13.76
CA LEU A 100 22.53 68.37 13.04
C LEU A 100 21.39 67.35 13.13
N PHE A 101 21.70 66.05 12.99
CA PHE A 101 20.75 64.97 13.24
C PHE A 101 20.24 65.00 14.68
N GLU A 102 21.13 65.18 15.66
CA GLU A 102 20.74 65.31 17.07
C GLU A 102 19.82 66.51 17.30
N ARG A 103 20.10 67.66 16.69
CA ARG A 103 19.22 68.84 16.75
C ARG A 103 17.84 68.58 16.14
N ALA A 104 17.78 67.87 15.02
CA ALA A 104 16.51 67.49 14.39
C ALA A 104 15.70 66.54 15.28
N LEU A 105 16.37 65.57 15.92
CA LEU A 105 15.75 64.53 16.73
C LEU A 105 15.24 65.02 18.09
N ILE A 106 15.70 66.18 18.60
CA ILE A 106 15.14 66.77 19.83
C ILE A 106 13.63 67.03 19.69
N LEU A 107 13.18 67.50 18.53
CA LEU A 107 11.76 67.85 18.29
C LEU A 107 11.03 66.84 17.40
N LEU A 108 11.75 66.07 16.55
CA LEU A 108 11.18 65.10 15.61
C LEU A 108 11.49 63.64 15.97
N ASN A 109 11.60 63.32 17.27
CA ASN A 109 11.95 61.98 17.77
C ASN A 109 10.99 60.85 17.34
N LYS A 110 9.72 61.15 17.05
CA LYS A 110 8.71 60.14 16.63
C LYS A 110 8.76 59.75 15.15
N MET A 111 9.63 60.36 14.34
CA MET A 111 9.64 60.18 12.88
C MET A 111 10.67 59.14 12.41
N PRO A 112 10.26 57.96 11.88
CA PRO A 112 11.18 56.85 11.59
C PRO A 112 12.18 57.09 10.45
N ARG A 113 11.83 57.92 9.47
CA ARG A 113 12.67 58.16 8.29
C ARG A 113 13.96 58.90 8.62
N ILE A 114 13.91 59.85 9.55
CA ILE A 114 15.10 60.58 10.02
C ILE A 114 16.03 59.63 10.77
N TRP A 115 15.49 58.76 11.62
CA TRP A 115 16.25 57.72 12.30
C TRP A 115 16.92 56.75 11.32
N ASN A 116 16.21 56.25 10.30
CA ASN A 116 16.83 55.36 9.31
C ASN A 116 18.00 56.02 8.56
N LEU A 117 17.84 57.28 8.13
CA LEU A 117 18.93 58.02 7.48
C LEU A 117 20.11 58.24 8.44
N TYR A 118 19.83 58.56 9.70
CA TYR A 118 20.87 58.77 10.70
C TYR A 118 21.64 57.47 10.99
N LEU A 119 20.94 56.35 11.16
CA LEU A 119 21.55 55.05 11.40
C LEU A 119 22.38 54.56 10.20
N GLN A 120 21.87 54.72 8.98
CA GLN A 120 22.64 54.40 7.76
C GLN A 120 23.90 55.28 7.61
N PHE A 121 23.82 56.54 8.04
CA PHE A 121 24.96 57.45 8.02
C PHE A 121 26.00 57.08 9.09
N LEU A 122 25.55 56.72 10.29
CA LEU A 122 26.41 56.28 11.38
C LEU A 122 27.12 54.95 11.11
N MET A 123 26.49 54.02 10.38
CA MET A 123 27.13 52.76 9.96
C MET A 123 28.36 52.96 9.07
N LYS A 124 28.50 54.14 8.44
CA LYS A 124 29.70 54.49 7.65
C LYS A 124 30.85 55.02 8.51
N GLN A 125 30.61 55.29 9.80
CA GLN A 125 31.59 55.81 10.74
C GLN A 125 32.20 54.67 11.57
N PRO A 126 33.49 54.73 11.95
CA PRO A 126 34.16 53.68 12.73
C PRO A 126 33.79 53.68 14.24
N ALA A 127 32.82 54.47 14.68
CA ALA A 127 32.50 54.66 16.09
C ALA A 127 31.46 53.66 16.62
N ILE A 128 31.89 52.42 16.90
CA ILE A 128 31.03 51.29 17.32
C ILE A 128 30.16 51.62 18.56
N THR A 129 30.69 52.37 19.53
CA THR A 129 29.98 52.70 20.77
C THR A 129 28.89 53.75 20.58
N SER A 130 29.12 54.77 19.73
CA SER A 130 28.11 55.79 19.42
C SER A 130 27.00 55.21 18.56
N VAL A 131 27.36 54.35 17.60
CA VAL A 131 26.42 53.57 16.79
C VAL A 131 25.51 52.73 17.69
N ARG A 132 26.06 51.95 18.63
CA ARG A 132 25.25 51.16 19.57
C ARG A 132 24.30 52.01 20.42
N ARG A 133 24.80 53.10 21.01
CA ARG A 133 23.99 54.00 21.87
C ARG A 133 22.87 54.69 21.08
N THR A 134 23.12 55.04 19.82
CA THR A 134 22.12 55.67 18.95
C THR A 134 21.08 54.67 18.46
N PHE A 135 21.46 53.43 18.15
CA PHE A 135 20.52 52.33 17.92
C PHE A 135 19.62 52.08 19.15
N ASP A 136 20.20 52.07 20.36
CA ASP A 136 19.45 51.92 21.62
C ASP A 136 18.45 53.06 21.84
N ARG A 137 18.85 54.29 21.50
CA ARG A 137 17.98 55.47 21.60
C ARG A 137 16.89 55.46 20.54
N ALA A 138 17.18 55.01 19.32
CA ALA A 138 16.21 54.87 18.24
C ALA A 138 15.12 53.85 18.60
N LEU A 139 15.50 52.70 19.17
CA LEU A 139 14.56 51.68 19.65
C LEU A 139 13.68 52.17 20.82
N ARG A 140 14.21 53.05 21.69
CA ARG A 140 13.41 53.68 22.77
C ARG A 140 12.45 54.75 22.24
N ALA A 141 12.86 55.51 21.23
CA ALA A 141 12.09 56.65 20.72
C ALA A 141 10.95 56.23 19.77
N LEU A 142 11.09 55.10 19.07
CA LEU A 142 10.15 54.64 18.05
C LEU A 142 9.18 53.58 18.57
N PRO A 143 7.91 53.58 18.11
CA PRO A 143 6.95 52.52 18.41
C PRO A 143 7.41 51.14 17.90
N ILE A 144 6.98 50.08 18.59
CA ILE A 144 7.35 48.69 18.29
C ILE A 144 7.06 48.26 16.84
N THR A 145 6.02 48.84 16.21
CA THR A 145 5.66 48.57 14.81
C THR A 145 6.76 48.95 13.81
N GLN A 146 7.67 49.85 14.17
CA GLN A 146 8.76 50.31 13.30
C GLN A 146 10.11 49.68 13.64
N HIS A 147 10.18 48.86 14.70
CA HIS A 147 11.43 48.24 15.15
C HIS A 147 12.02 47.31 14.08
N HIS A 148 11.19 46.65 13.27
CA HIS A 148 11.63 45.79 12.16
C HIS A 148 12.64 46.49 11.20
N ARG A 149 12.45 47.79 10.92
CA ARG A 149 13.34 48.57 10.04
C ARG A 149 14.68 48.83 10.69
N ILE A 150 14.69 49.09 11.99
CA ILE A 150 15.90 49.37 12.76
C ILE A 150 16.69 48.06 12.95
N TRP A 151 16.01 46.96 13.28
CA TRP A 151 16.61 45.64 13.43
C TRP A 151 17.33 45.18 12.17
N ARG A 152 16.79 45.44 10.97
CA ARG A 152 17.50 45.13 9.72
C ARG A 152 18.89 45.78 9.64
N HIS A 153 18.99 47.05 10.02
CA HIS A 153 20.27 47.78 10.01
C HIS A 153 21.17 47.36 11.18
N LEU A 154 20.59 47.03 12.32
CA LEU A 154 21.30 46.57 13.51
C LEU A 154 21.88 45.16 13.33
N LEU A 155 21.20 44.26 12.61
CA LEU A 155 21.71 42.92 12.27
C LEU A 155 22.88 43.00 11.27
N LEU A 156 22.76 43.85 10.25
CA LEU A 156 23.87 44.14 9.33
C LEU A 156 25.09 44.70 10.08
N PHE A 157 24.86 45.55 11.08
CA PHE A 157 25.92 46.03 11.97
C PHE A 157 26.47 44.93 12.88
N ALA A 158 25.63 44.06 13.44
CA ALA A 158 26.06 42.95 14.30
C ALA A 158 26.96 41.97 13.56
N ASN A 159 26.61 41.59 12.33
CA ASN A 159 27.42 40.69 11.50
C ASN A 159 28.75 41.34 11.06
N ALA A 160 28.79 42.67 10.93
CA ALA A 160 30.02 43.40 10.60
C ALA A 160 30.91 43.68 11.81
N SER A 161 30.37 43.65 13.03
CA SER A 161 31.07 44.00 14.29
C SER A 161 31.41 42.77 15.14
N SER A 162 31.67 41.63 14.50
CA SER A 162 31.94 40.30 15.07
C SER A 162 32.59 40.32 16.47
N GLY A 163 32.05 39.51 17.39
CA GLY A 163 32.51 39.35 18.77
C GLY A 163 31.38 39.41 19.81
N ASP A 164 31.72 39.62 21.08
CA ASP A 164 30.77 39.70 22.22
C ASP A 164 29.66 40.73 22.02
N THR A 165 29.92 41.78 21.24
CA THR A 165 28.94 42.79 20.85
C THR A 165 27.85 42.21 19.98
N ALA A 166 28.19 41.33 19.04
CA ALA A 166 27.22 40.64 18.20
C ALA A 166 26.35 39.72 19.06
N ILE A 167 26.94 38.93 19.97
CA ILE A 167 26.21 38.02 20.87
C ILE A 167 25.20 38.81 21.72
N LYS A 168 25.60 39.94 22.30
CA LYS A 168 24.68 40.78 23.12
C LYS A 168 23.56 41.40 22.32
N ILE A 169 23.82 41.83 21.08
CA ILE A 169 22.81 42.39 20.18
C ILE A 169 21.81 41.30 19.75
N TRP A 170 22.31 40.12 19.39
CA TRP A 170 21.49 38.98 19.02
C TRP A 170 20.67 38.44 20.20
N ARG A 171 21.21 38.38 21.43
CA ARG A 171 20.44 38.06 22.65
C ARG A 171 19.23 38.98 22.84
N ARG A 172 19.39 40.29 22.56
CA ARG A 172 18.29 41.24 22.63
C ARG A 172 17.31 41.09 21.46
N TYR A 173 17.80 40.71 20.29
CA TYR A 173 16.96 40.42 19.13
C TYR A 173 16.08 39.18 19.36
N MET A 174 16.61 38.14 20.01
CA MET A 174 15.87 36.92 20.39
C MET A 174 14.67 37.19 21.30
N GLN A 175 14.75 38.19 22.17
CA GLN A 175 13.61 38.59 23.01
C GLN A 175 12.42 39.13 22.19
N VAL A 176 12.66 39.62 20.97
CA VAL A 176 11.65 40.21 20.09
C VAL A 176 11.22 39.22 18.99
N HIS A 177 12.15 38.41 18.49
CA HIS A 177 11.90 37.42 17.45
C HIS A 177 12.48 36.05 17.82
N PRO A 178 11.72 35.21 18.55
CA PRO A 178 12.09 33.83 18.87
C PRO A 178 12.24 32.91 17.65
N GLU A 179 11.81 33.35 16.46
CA GLU A 179 11.85 32.55 15.24
C GLU A 179 13.26 32.44 14.62
N LYS A 180 14.18 33.36 14.92
CA LYS A 180 15.54 33.39 14.32
C LYS A 180 16.62 32.77 15.20
N VAL A 181 16.25 31.80 16.02
CA VAL A 181 17.19 31.13 16.94
C VAL A 181 18.24 30.34 16.18
N GLU A 182 17.91 29.78 15.01
CA GLU A 182 18.83 29.00 14.17
C GLU A 182 20.00 29.84 13.65
N ASP A 183 19.74 31.02 13.09
CA ASP A 183 20.78 31.96 12.65
C ASP A 183 21.71 32.39 13.81
N PHE A 184 21.15 32.46 15.03
CA PHE A 184 21.92 32.79 16.21
C PHE A 184 22.80 31.62 16.67
N ILE A 185 22.31 30.39 16.58
CA ILE A 185 23.09 29.19 16.83
C ILE A 185 24.26 29.09 15.84
N GLU A 186 24.03 29.31 14.55
CA GLU A 186 25.09 29.34 13.55
C GLU A 186 26.15 30.39 13.87
N LEU A 187 25.72 31.59 14.29
CA LEU A 187 26.63 32.63 14.76
C LEU A 187 27.43 32.17 16.00
N LEU A 188 26.78 31.51 16.95
CA LEU A 188 27.45 31.01 18.17
C LEU A 188 28.52 29.97 17.83
N ILE A 189 28.23 29.06 16.89
CA ILE A 189 29.17 28.07 16.36
C ILE A 189 30.37 28.81 15.72
N HIS A 190 30.12 29.82 14.89
CA HIS A 190 31.19 30.61 14.27
C HIS A 190 32.04 31.39 15.30
N THR A 191 31.45 31.80 16.42
CA THR A 191 32.18 32.51 17.50
C THR A 191 32.88 31.58 18.50
N GLY A 192 32.68 30.26 18.40
CA GLY A 192 33.29 29.27 19.30
C GLY A 192 32.61 29.11 20.66
N ALA A 193 31.40 29.65 20.85
CA ALA A 193 30.64 29.56 22.10
C ALA A 193 29.72 28.32 22.10
N TYR A 194 30.30 27.13 22.06
CA TYR A 194 29.57 25.86 21.85
C TYR A 194 28.68 25.46 23.03
N THR A 195 29.05 25.80 24.26
CA THR A 195 28.24 25.55 25.47
C THR A 195 26.95 26.34 25.45
N GLU A 196 27.01 27.62 25.05
CA GLU A 196 25.82 28.45 24.87
C GLU A 196 24.99 27.94 23.70
N ALA A 197 25.61 27.56 22.58
CA ALA A 197 24.89 26.99 21.43
C ALA A 197 24.10 25.73 21.82
N ALA A 198 24.70 24.84 22.61
CA ALA A 198 24.04 23.62 23.10
C ALA A 198 22.87 23.92 24.05
N GLN A 199 22.97 24.94 24.90
CA GLN A 199 21.85 25.40 25.74
C GLN A 199 20.70 25.99 24.91
N TYR A 200 21.01 26.75 23.85
CA TYR A 200 19.97 27.27 22.95
C TYR A 200 19.30 26.15 22.13
N TYR A 201 20.06 25.15 21.68
CA TYR A 201 19.47 23.93 21.12
C TYR A 201 18.56 23.22 22.14
N MET A 202 18.96 23.10 23.41
CA MET A 202 18.11 22.51 24.44
C MET A 202 16.79 23.28 24.63
N HIS A 203 16.84 24.62 24.67
CA HIS A 203 15.63 25.44 24.73
C HIS A 203 14.76 25.29 23.47
N LEU A 204 15.38 25.13 22.30
CA LEU A 204 14.70 24.91 21.03
C LEU A 204 13.98 23.55 21.00
N LEU A 205 14.68 22.49 21.39
CA LEU A 205 14.19 21.11 21.39
C LEU A 205 13.12 20.86 22.47
N ASN A 206 13.08 21.66 23.54
CA ASN A 206 12.00 21.64 24.53
C ASN A 206 10.76 22.41 24.07
N ASN A 207 10.87 23.28 23.06
CA ASN A 207 9.72 24.00 22.52
C ASN A 207 9.08 23.23 21.35
N VAL A 208 8.06 22.43 21.67
CA VAL A 208 7.30 21.61 20.71
C VAL A 208 6.57 22.43 19.63
N ARG A 209 6.42 23.76 19.82
CA ARG A 209 5.73 24.65 18.87
C ARG A 209 6.66 25.42 17.94
N PHE A 210 7.97 25.19 18.01
CA PHE A 210 8.90 25.92 17.17
C PHE A 210 8.83 25.43 15.71
N ALA A 211 8.45 26.31 14.79
CA ALA A 211 8.58 26.09 13.36
C ALA A 211 9.87 26.76 12.87
N SER A 212 10.80 25.94 12.37
CA SER A 212 12.06 26.38 11.77
C SER A 212 11.81 27.33 10.61
N GLN A 213 12.53 28.46 10.54
CA GLN A 213 12.51 29.33 9.36
C GLN A 213 13.25 28.69 8.18
N HIS A 214 14.21 27.81 8.45
CA HIS A 214 14.94 27.02 7.46
C HIS A 214 14.19 25.75 7.01
N GLY A 215 13.01 25.48 7.57
CA GLY A 215 12.20 24.31 7.24
C GLY A 215 12.76 22.98 7.76
N LYS A 216 13.72 23.03 8.69
CA LYS A 216 14.34 21.84 9.28
C LYS A 216 13.35 21.08 10.15
N GLY A 217 13.37 19.75 10.03
CA GLY A 217 12.57 18.87 10.88
C GLY A 217 13.09 18.87 12.32
N HIS A 218 12.22 18.61 13.30
CA HIS A 218 12.63 18.51 14.71
C HIS A 218 13.72 17.44 14.94
N TYR A 219 13.70 16.34 14.18
CA TYR A 219 14.75 15.32 14.23
C TYR A 219 16.08 15.78 13.62
N GLU A 220 16.03 16.56 12.54
CA GLU A 220 17.25 17.11 11.93
C GLU A 220 17.96 18.04 12.92
N LEU A 221 17.19 18.85 13.66
CA LEU A 221 17.72 19.68 14.76
C LEU A 221 18.33 18.83 15.89
N TRP A 222 17.73 17.69 16.23
CA TRP A 222 18.34 16.73 17.18
C TRP A 222 19.64 16.14 16.63
N SER A 223 19.69 15.85 15.34
CA SER A 223 20.87 15.29 14.70
C SER A 223 22.02 16.30 14.62
N GLU A 224 21.72 17.56 14.27
CA GLU A 224 22.69 18.66 14.28
C GLU A 224 23.18 18.96 15.69
N PHE A 225 22.29 18.89 16.68
CA PHE A 225 22.65 19.02 18.08
C PHE A 225 23.62 17.92 18.52
N VAL A 226 23.34 16.65 18.19
CA VAL A 226 24.23 15.53 18.52
C VAL A 226 25.56 15.63 17.74
N ASP A 227 25.53 16.01 16.47
CA ASP A 227 26.74 16.19 15.67
C ASP A 227 27.62 17.33 16.25
N LEU A 228 27.01 18.41 16.77
CA LEU A 228 27.70 19.48 17.50
C LEU A 228 28.32 18.99 18.82
N LEU A 229 27.58 18.18 19.59
CA LEU A 229 28.10 17.57 20.82
C LEU A 229 29.29 16.65 20.54
N VAL A 230 29.21 15.85 19.47
CA VAL A 230 30.29 14.95 19.04
C VAL A 230 31.50 15.76 18.55
N ALA A 231 31.29 16.78 17.72
CA ALA A 231 32.35 17.63 17.17
C ALA A 231 33.17 18.32 18.28
N HIS A 232 32.49 18.87 19.29
CA HIS A 232 33.09 19.71 20.34
C HIS A 232 33.16 19.02 21.71
N ALA A 233 33.23 17.68 21.73
CA ALA A 233 33.17 16.87 22.95
C ALA A 233 34.21 17.24 24.03
N LEU A 234 35.37 17.80 23.65
CA LEU A 234 36.43 18.21 24.58
C LEU A 234 36.23 19.63 25.16
N GLU A 235 35.46 20.48 24.48
CA GLU A 235 35.29 21.91 24.79
C GLU A 235 34.01 22.18 25.58
N ILE A 236 33.12 21.19 25.71
CA ILE A 236 31.87 21.29 26.47
C ILE A 236 32.15 20.95 27.94
N ASP A 237 31.96 21.94 28.81
CA ASP A 237 32.08 21.76 30.25
C ASP A 237 30.92 20.91 30.81
N MET A 238 31.24 19.90 31.61
CA MET A 238 30.29 19.00 32.30
C MET A 238 30.20 19.29 33.81
N SER A 239 30.65 20.46 34.27
CA SER A 239 30.67 20.81 35.70
C SER A 239 29.25 20.85 36.29
N HIS A 240 29.05 20.37 37.51
CA HIS A 240 27.72 20.17 38.12
C HIS A 240 26.84 21.43 38.24
N GLU A 241 27.42 22.63 38.06
CA GLU A 241 26.74 23.94 38.19
C GLU A 241 26.44 24.63 36.83
N SER A 242 27.12 24.24 35.74
CA SER A 242 26.94 24.83 34.39
C SER A 242 26.99 23.82 33.25
N GLY A 243 27.13 22.54 33.58
CA GLY A 243 27.38 21.44 32.66
C GLY A 243 26.11 20.80 32.16
N ILE A 244 26.18 20.36 30.91
CA ILE A 244 25.07 19.76 30.19
C ILE A 244 25.10 18.26 30.48
N GLU A 245 24.07 17.67 31.08
CA GLU A 245 23.97 16.21 31.21
C GLU A 245 23.65 15.57 29.84
N VAL A 246 24.68 15.44 29.00
CA VAL A 246 24.58 14.91 27.64
C VAL A 246 23.86 13.55 27.61
N GLU A 247 24.14 12.67 28.57
CA GLU A 247 23.53 11.34 28.66
C GLU A 247 22.01 11.41 28.92
N SER A 248 21.57 12.24 29.89
CA SER A 248 20.13 12.42 30.16
C SER A 248 19.40 13.05 28.98
N ILE A 249 20.06 13.97 28.27
CA ILE A 249 19.46 14.69 27.15
C ILE A 249 19.34 13.78 25.93
N VAL A 250 20.40 13.04 25.57
CA VAL A 250 20.34 12.09 24.47
C VAL A 250 19.35 10.95 24.77
N ARG A 251 19.28 10.48 26.03
CA ARG A 251 18.22 9.54 26.47
C ARG A 251 16.81 10.12 26.31
N SER A 252 16.59 11.40 26.64
CA SER A 252 15.32 12.06 26.35
C SER A 252 15.04 12.16 24.85
N GLY A 253 16.07 12.29 24.00
CA GLY A 253 15.94 12.26 22.55
C GLY A 253 15.52 10.89 22.04
N ILE A 254 16.15 9.82 22.54
CA ILE A 254 15.84 8.42 22.21
C ILE A 254 14.41 8.07 22.60
N GLY A 255 13.95 8.50 23.79
CA GLY A 255 12.57 8.28 24.23
C GLY A 255 11.52 9.02 23.38
N ARG A 256 11.88 10.16 22.75
CA ARG A 256 10.98 10.90 21.86
C ARG A 256 10.97 10.33 20.43
N TYR A 257 12.08 9.73 19.99
CA TYR A 257 12.22 9.16 18.64
C TYR A 257 12.73 7.70 18.68
N PRO A 258 11.87 6.73 19.02
CA PRO A 258 12.25 5.32 19.06
C PRO A 258 12.67 4.74 17.70
N ASP A 259 12.12 5.29 16.61
CA ASP A 259 12.31 4.77 15.24
C ASP A 259 13.66 5.14 14.62
N GLN A 260 14.35 6.14 15.17
CA GLN A 260 15.62 6.67 14.66
C GLN A 260 16.67 6.80 15.78
N GLY A 261 16.54 5.98 16.82
CA GLY A 261 17.44 5.97 17.97
C GLY A 261 18.87 5.57 17.60
N GLY A 262 19.08 4.91 16.45
CA GLY A 262 20.39 4.45 15.98
C GLY A 262 21.45 5.56 15.93
N LYS A 263 21.16 6.68 15.25
CA LYS A 263 22.11 7.81 15.13
C LYS A 263 22.37 8.49 16.48
N LEU A 264 21.38 8.50 17.37
CA LEU A 264 21.51 9.12 18.70
C LEU A 264 22.39 8.28 19.63
N TRP A 265 22.23 6.95 19.62
CA TRP A 265 23.07 6.03 20.38
C TRP A 265 24.52 6.02 19.87
N THR A 266 24.73 6.00 18.55
CA THR A 266 26.09 6.11 17.98
C THR A 266 26.70 7.47 18.25
N GLY A 267 25.92 8.55 18.23
CA GLY A 267 26.35 9.89 18.65
C GLY A 267 26.77 9.95 20.12
N LEU A 268 26.01 9.34 21.03
CA LEU A 268 26.36 9.27 22.45
C LEU A 268 27.64 8.43 22.69
N ALA A 269 27.75 7.29 22.02
CA ALA A 269 28.93 6.44 22.15
C ALA A 269 30.18 7.13 21.58
N THR A 270 30.08 7.77 20.41
CA THR A 270 31.19 8.53 19.80
C THR A 270 31.60 9.74 20.64
N PHE A 271 30.67 10.39 21.34
CA PHE A 271 30.98 11.42 22.33
C PHE A 271 31.85 10.87 23.47
N TRP A 272 31.51 9.71 24.03
CA TRP A 272 32.32 9.07 25.09
C TRP A 272 33.67 8.56 24.59
N ILE A 273 33.74 8.07 23.34
CA ILE A 273 34.99 7.67 22.68
C ILE A 273 35.94 8.87 22.58
N ARG A 274 35.46 10.03 22.13
CA ARG A 274 36.29 11.26 22.01
C ARG A 274 36.78 11.78 23.36
N ARG A 275 36.02 11.53 24.43
CA ARG A 275 36.41 11.85 25.82
C ARG A 275 37.37 10.83 26.44
N GLY A 276 37.58 9.68 25.80
CA GLY A 276 38.46 8.61 26.28
C GLY A 276 37.84 7.67 27.32
N SER A 277 36.52 7.72 27.55
CA SER A 277 35.84 6.80 28.47
C SER A 277 35.22 5.64 27.70
N PHE A 278 36.00 4.58 27.51
CA PHE A 278 35.61 3.43 26.70
C PHE A 278 34.53 2.55 27.33
N GLU A 279 34.48 2.44 28.66
CA GLU A 279 33.46 1.64 29.35
C GLU A 279 32.06 2.23 29.19
N LYS A 280 31.93 3.55 29.35
CA LYS A 280 30.65 4.26 29.14
C LYS A 280 30.19 4.22 27.68
N ALA A 281 31.13 4.21 26.73
CA ALA A 281 30.80 4.02 25.33
C ALA A 281 30.22 2.63 25.07
N ARG A 282 30.76 1.59 25.71
CA ARG A 282 30.23 0.21 25.65
C ARG A 282 28.85 0.10 26.28
N ASP A 283 28.67 0.68 27.46
CA ASP A 283 27.37 0.69 28.13
C ASP A 283 26.30 1.32 27.22
N ALA A 284 26.62 2.43 26.55
CA ALA A 284 25.75 3.05 25.57
C ALA A 284 25.49 2.18 24.33
N PHE A 285 26.48 1.43 23.83
CA PHE A 285 26.28 0.49 22.71
C PHE A 285 25.41 -0.71 23.10
N GLU A 286 25.63 -1.31 24.28
CA GLU A 286 24.84 -2.45 24.79
C GLU A 286 23.40 -2.02 25.12
N GLU A 287 23.21 -0.84 25.74
CA GLU A 287 21.89 -0.25 25.95
C GLU A 287 21.22 0.08 24.61
N GLY A 288 21.98 0.57 23.63
CA GLY A 288 21.49 0.82 22.27
C GLY A 288 21.00 -0.45 21.58
N ILE A 289 21.78 -1.53 21.60
CA ILE A 289 21.40 -2.82 21.02
C ILE A 289 20.15 -3.41 21.70
N THR A 290 20.03 -3.23 23.02
CA THR A 290 18.89 -3.77 23.79
C THR A 290 17.63 -2.92 23.73
N THR A 291 17.70 -1.67 23.27
CA THR A 291 16.54 -0.77 23.19
C THR A 291 15.99 -0.59 21.78
N VAL A 292 16.83 -0.76 20.75
CA VAL A 292 16.43 -0.50 19.36
C VAL A 292 15.36 -1.47 18.86
N MET A 293 14.38 -0.92 18.14
CA MET A 293 13.29 -1.64 17.50
C MET A 293 13.57 -1.93 16.01
N THR A 294 14.36 -1.13 15.31
CA THR A 294 14.57 -1.29 13.85
C THR A 294 15.85 -2.08 13.52
N VAL A 295 15.79 -2.94 12.50
CA VAL A 295 16.98 -3.72 12.05
C VAL A 295 18.06 -2.80 11.49
N ARG A 296 17.67 -1.68 10.86
CA ARG A 296 18.60 -0.69 10.30
C ARG A 296 19.39 0.00 11.40
N ASP A 297 18.72 0.46 12.46
CA ASP A 297 19.39 1.11 13.58
C ASP A 297 20.23 0.10 14.36
N PHE A 298 19.78 -1.16 14.49
CA PHE A 298 20.58 -2.22 15.07
C PHE A 298 21.87 -2.43 14.28
N ALA A 299 21.79 -2.52 12.96
CA ALA A 299 22.97 -2.67 12.11
C ALA A 299 23.93 -1.48 12.26
N LEU A 300 23.40 -0.24 12.26
CA LEU A 300 24.22 0.96 12.44
C LEU A 300 24.95 0.97 13.79
N ILE A 301 24.25 0.66 14.89
CA ILE A 301 24.85 0.59 16.24
C ILE A 301 25.86 -0.55 16.29
N PHE A 302 25.49 -1.74 15.82
CA PHE A 302 26.35 -2.92 15.85
C PHE A 302 27.62 -2.74 15.02
N ASP A 303 27.50 -2.26 13.79
CA ASP A 303 28.67 -2.01 12.91
C ASP A 303 29.59 -0.97 13.56
N SER A 304 29.05 0.13 14.09
CA SER A 304 29.86 1.14 14.81
C SER A 304 30.49 0.60 16.11
N TYR A 305 29.83 -0.32 16.81
CA TYR A 305 30.35 -0.98 18.00
C TYR A 305 31.48 -1.96 17.64
N THR A 306 31.33 -2.71 16.54
CA THR A 306 32.40 -3.58 16.03
C THR A 306 33.59 -2.79 15.54
N GLU A 307 33.40 -1.70 14.79
CA GLU A 307 34.49 -0.80 14.38
C GLU A 307 35.21 -0.22 15.60
N PHE A 308 34.46 0.14 16.65
CA PHE A 308 35.03 0.60 17.90
C PHE A 308 35.87 -0.49 18.59
N GLU A 309 35.33 -1.67 18.83
CA GLU A 309 36.08 -2.76 19.47
C GLU A 309 37.30 -3.18 18.63
N GLU A 310 37.18 -3.24 17.30
CA GLU A 310 38.31 -3.48 16.39
C GLU A 310 39.38 -2.39 16.50
N SER A 311 38.98 -1.11 16.59
CA SER A 311 39.93 0.00 16.74
C SER A 311 40.68 -0.07 18.07
N VAL A 312 39.98 -0.43 19.15
CA VAL A 312 40.55 -0.61 20.48
C VAL A 312 41.50 -1.80 20.49
N ILE A 313 41.07 -2.96 19.99
CA ILE A 313 41.90 -4.17 19.87
C ILE A 313 43.14 -3.90 19.03
N ARG A 314 43.00 -3.20 17.89
CA ARG A 314 44.14 -2.82 17.03
C ARG A 314 45.14 -1.93 17.76
N SER A 315 44.65 -0.94 18.51
CA SER A 315 45.51 -0.05 19.31
C SER A 315 46.28 -0.80 20.40
N LEU A 316 45.63 -1.78 21.05
CA LEU A 316 46.22 -2.60 22.09
C LEU A 316 47.21 -3.61 21.51
N MET A 317 46.89 -4.20 20.35
CA MET A 317 47.81 -5.07 19.61
C MET A 317 49.07 -4.30 19.21
N GLU A 318 48.94 -3.09 18.65
CA GLU A 318 50.10 -2.26 18.35
C GLU A 318 50.92 -1.92 19.59
N ARG A 319 50.27 -1.67 20.73
CA ARG A 319 50.94 -1.39 22.00
C ARG A 319 51.66 -2.63 22.53
N ALA A 320 51.05 -3.81 22.44
CA ALA A 320 51.66 -5.08 22.80
C ALA A 320 52.88 -5.38 21.89
N VAL A 321 52.71 -5.29 20.56
CA VAL A 321 53.79 -5.54 19.58
C VAL A 321 54.95 -4.55 19.72
N LYS A 322 54.69 -3.25 19.89
CA LYS A 322 55.75 -2.25 20.11
C LYS A 322 56.51 -2.52 21.40
N LYS A 323 55.84 -3.05 22.43
CA LYS A 323 56.43 -3.34 23.72
C LYS A 323 57.14 -4.69 23.78
N VAL A 324 56.80 -5.69 22.96
CA VAL A 324 57.59 -6.93 22.82
C VAL A 324 59.02 -6.65 22.32
N ASN A 325 59.21 -5.59 21.53
CA ASN A 325 60.54 -5.15 21.08
C ASN A 325 61.37 -4.47 22.18
N THR A 326 60.76 -4.10 23.32
CA THR A 326 61.44 -3.58 24.51
C THR A 326 61.36 -4.63 25.61
N ALA A 327 62.47 -5.19 26.09
CA ALA A 327 62.54 -6.43 26.89
C ALA A 327 61.85 -6.46 28.29
N ALA A 328 60.85 -5.62 28.57
CA ALA A 328 59.98 -5.68 29.75
C ALA A 328 58.58 -6.15 29.32
N GLY A 329 58.27 -7.43 29.50
CA GLY A 329 56.94 -8.00 29.26
C GLY A 329 55.99 -7.71 30.42
N ASP A 330 55.09 -6.74 30.24
CA ASP A 330 53.96 -6.54 31.15
C ASP A 330 52.86 -7.54 30.78
N THR A 331 52.77 -8.64 31.54
CA THR A 331 51.68 -9.62 31.43
C THR A 331 50.28 -8.98 31.49
N GLU A 332 50.14 -7.84 32.16
CA GLU A 332 48.87 -7.12 32.33
C GLU A 332 48.26 -6.61 31.02
N ALA A 333 49.08 -6.12 30.07
CA ALA A 333 48.58 -5.63 28.79
C ALA A 333 48.14 -6.79 27.86
N ASP A 334 48.81 -7.93 27.97
CA ASP A 334 48.45 -9.15 27.24
C ASP A 334 47.15 -9.74 27.80
N PHE A 335 46.98 -9.76 29.13
CA PHE A 335 45.69 -10.12 29.76
C PHE A 335 44.55 -9.17 29.37
N GLU A 336 44.81 -7.86 29.27
CA GLU A 336 43.82 -6.87 28.85
C GLU A 336 43.41 -7.04 27.38
N TRP A 337 44.32 -7.53 26.54
CA TRP A 337 44.06 -7.90 25.16
C TRP A 337 43.23 -9.19 25.09
N ASP A 338 43.62 -10.24 25.81
CA ASP A 338 42.91 -11.53 25.86
C ASP A 338 41.45 -11.36 26.32
N ILE A 339 41.22 -10.57 27.38
CA ILE A 339 39.88 -10.29 27.89
C ILE A 339 39.02 -9.57 26.83
N ARG A 340 39.62 -8.67 26.04
CA ARG A 340 38.88 -7.93 25.00
C ARG A 340 38.61 -8.79 23.77
N MET A 341 39.56 -9.65 23.38
CA MET A 341 39.35 -10.62 22.31
C MET A 341 38.21 -11.57 22.65
N MET A 342 38.21 -12.13 23.86
CA MET A 342 37.12 -13.01 24.35
C MET A 342 35.77 -12.29 24.32
N ARG A 343 35.70 -11.02 24.75
CA ARG A 343 34.45 -10.24 24.72
C ARG A 343 33.98 -9.97 23.30
N PHE A 344 34.89 -9.69 22.37
CA PHE A 344 34.57 -9.46 20.97
C PHE A 344 34.07 -10.74 20.30
N GLU A 345 34.73 -11.88 20.51
CA GLU A 345 34.25 -13.18 20.04
C GLU A 345 32.84 -13.48 20.58
N HIS A 346 32.63 -13.22 21.88
CA HIS A 346 31.32 -13.40 22.49
C HIS A 346 30.24 -12.47 21.91
N LEU A 347 30.58 -11.23 21.57
CA LEU A 347 29.68 -10.31 20.89
C LEU A 347 29.33 -10.80 19.47
N MET A 348 30.32 -11.33 18.75
CA MET A 348 30.14 -11.86 17.40
C MET A 348 29.25 -13.10 17.40
N ASP A 349 29.43 -14.00 18.37
CA ASP A 349 28.57 -15.18 18.56
C ASP A 349 27.13 -14.79 18.94
N ARG A 350 26.94 -13.67 19.64
CA ARG A 350 25.61 -13.15 20.01
C ARG A 350 24.87 -12.48 18.85
N ARG A 351 25.55 -12.06 17.77
CA ARG A 351 24.94 -11.30 16.67
C ARG A 351 23.66 -11.94 16.12
N PRO A 352 23.60 -13.26 15.81
CA PRO A 352 22.37 -13.89 15.32
C PRO A 352 21.22 -13.83 16.33
N PHE A 353 21.50 -13.98 17.63
CA PHE A 353 20.51 -13.86 18.70
C PHE A 353 19.99 -12.43 18.84
N LEU A 354 20.88 -11.45 18.78
CA LEU A 354 20.52 -10.03 18.89
C LEU A 354 19.66 -9.55 17.70
N VAL A 355 19.99 -10.00 16.48
CA VAL A 355 19.17 -9.72 15.29
C VAL A 355 17.77 -10.32 15.47
N ASN A 356 17.69 -11.56 15.94
CA ASN A 356 16.42 -12.22 16.19
C ASN A 356 15.61 -11.52 17.29
N ASP A 357 16.25 -11.06 18.37
CA ASP A 357 15.61 -10.29 19.43
C ASP A 357 15.00 -8.97 18.92
N VAL A 358 15.69 -8.26 18.02
CA VAL A 358 15.15 -7.04 17.39
C VAL A 358 13.90 -7.36 16.56
N LEU A 359 13.92 -8.45 15.79
CA LEU A 359 12.76 -8.89 15.01
C LEU A 359 11.57 -9.31 15.90
N LEU A 360 11.85 -10.00 17.01
CA LEU A 360 10.84 -10.37 18.00
C LEU A 360 10.26 -9.15 18.74
N ARG A 361 11.05 -8.08 18.95
CA ARG A 361 10.55 -6.81 19.49
C ARG A 361 9.64 -6.07 18.51
N GLN A 362 9.92 -6.14 17.21
CA GLN A 362 9.04 -5.56 16.19
C GLN A 362 7.69 -6.27 16.16
N ASN A 363 7.71 -7.60 16.12
CA ASN A 363 6.51 -8.42 16.01
C ASN A 363 6.64 -9.69 16.86
N PRO A 364 6.21 -9.65 18.14
CA PRO A 364 6.21 -10.83 19.01
C PRO A 364 5.35 -11.98 18.48
N ASN A 365 4.35 -11.66 17.64
CA ASN A 365 3.37 -12.59 17.10
C ASN A 365 3.87 -13.40 15.88
N LEU A 366 5.10 -13.18 15.41
CA LEU A 366 5.65 -13.86 14.25
C LEU A 366 6.29 -15.19 14.63
N VAL A 367 5.58 -16.29 14.35
CA VAL A 367 5.97 -17.65 14.77
C VAL A 367 7.28 -18.10 14.12
N SER A 368 7.53 -17.74 12.86
CA SER A 368 8.73 -18.14 12.12
C SER A 368 10.03 -17.61 12.74
N GLU A 369 10.01 -16.44 13.38
CA GLU A 369 11.20 -15.90 14.04
C GLU A 369 11.49 -16.60 15.37
N TRP A 370 10.45 -17.05 16.08
CA TRP A 370 10.63 -17.92 17.24
C TRP A 370 11.21 -19.28 16.85
N GLU A 371 10.77 -19.87 15.73
CA GLU A 371 11.35 -21.13 15.22
C GLU A 371 12.82 -20.97 14.84
N LYS A 372 13.21 -19.84 14.23
CA LYS A 372 14.62 -19.52 13.97
C LYS A 372 15.41 -19.39 15.28
N ARG A 373 14.86 -18.74 16.31
CA ARG A 373 15.50 -18.65 17.64
C ARG A 373 15.80 -20.02 18.23
N ILE A 374 14.83 -20.92 18.15
CA ILE A 374 14.97 -22.29 18.66
C ILE A 374 16.06 -23.04 17.88
N ALA A 375 16.09 -22.88 16.55
CA ALA A 375 17.13 -23.49 15.73
C ALA A 375 18.55 -23.00 16.08
N LEU A 376 18.69 -21.74 16.52
CA LEU A 376 19.98 -21.18 16.96
C LEU A 376 20.52 -21.83 18.24
N TRP A 377 19.66 -22.28 19.16
CA TRP A 377 20.10 -22.92 20.42
C TRP A 377 20.62 -24.34 20.24
N GLY A 378 20.28 -25.01 19.13
CA GLY A 378 20.82 -26.32 18.75
C GLY A 378 20.67 -27.39 19.84
N GLY A 379 21.75 -27.65 20.59
CA GLY A 379 21.84 -28.72 21.59
C GLY A 379 21.50 -28.33 23.04
N ASN A 380 21.28 -27.05 23.35
CA ASN A 380 20.95 -26.65 24.72
C ASN A 380 19.46 -26.85 25.01
N GLN A 381 19.13 -27.97 25.67
CA GLN A 381 17.75 -28.37 25.91
C GLN A 381 17.00 -27.41 26.86
N GLU A 382 17.67 -26.87 27.88
CA GLU A 382 17.03 -25.98 28.86
C GLU A 382 16.63 -24.63 28.25
N GLU A 383 17.53 -24.06 27.45
CA GLU A 383 17.31 -22.80 26.75
C GLU A 383 16.24 -22.94 25.65
N VAL A 384 16.22 -24.08 24.95
CA VAL A 384 15.15 -24.40 23.99
C VAL A 384 13.79 -24.42 24.70
N VAL A 385 13.66 -25.09 25.85
CA VAL A 385 12.40 -25.09 26.62
C VAL A 385 12.01 -23.70 27.09
N ARG A 386 12.97 -22.91 27.59
CA ARG A 386 12.71 -21.52 28.00
C ARG A 386 12.19 -20.69 26.82
N THR A 387 12.83 -20.78 25.66
CA THR A 387 12.41 -20.04 24.47
C THR A 387 11.04 -20.46 23.95
N TYR A 388 10.68 -21.74 24.02
CA TYR A 388 9.32 -22.20 23.73
C TYR A 388 8.30 -21.65 24.74
N SER A 389 8.65 -21.61 26.03
CA SER A 389 7.77 -21.06 27.06
C SER A 389 7.56 -19.55 26.91
N ASP A 390 8.62 -18.82 26.58
CA ASP A 390 8.60 -17.38 26.30
C ASP A 390 7.79 -17.09 25.04
N ALA A 391 7.96 -17.90 23.98
CA ALA A 391 7.18 -17.79 22.75
C ALA A 391 5.69 -17.97 23.02
N ILE A 392 5.30 -18.99 23.80
CA ILE A 392 3.89 -19.25 24.15
C ILE A 392 3.31 -18.11 24.99
N ALA A 393 4.10 -17.51 25.89
CA ALA A 393 3.66 -16.39 26.71
C ALA A 393 3.51 -15.09 25.91
N ALA A 394 4.37 -14.87 24.91
CA ALA A 394 4.40 -13.66 24.10
C ALA A 394 3.40 -13.66 22.94
N ILE A 395 3.12 -14.82 22.34
CA ILE A 395 2.26 -14.90 21.14
C ILE A 395 0.78 -14.83 21.53
N HIS A 396 0.06 -13.88 20.95
CA HIS A 396 -1.40 -13.83 21.05
C HIS A 396 -2.08 -14.71 19.98
N PRO A 397 -2.88 -15.72 20.36
CA PRO A 397 -3.45 -16.70 19.42
C PRO A 397 -4.32 -16.13 18.29
N LYS A 398 -4.96 -14.96 18.50
CA LYS A 398 -5.80 -14.30 17.48
C LYS A 398 -5.01 -13.45 16.48
N GLN A 399 -3.84 -12.96 16.88
CA GLN A 399 -3.01 -12.05 16.10
C GLN A 399 -1.75 -12.73 15.53
N ALA A 400 -1.54 -14.01 15.86
CA ALA A 400 -0.44 -14.79 15.33
C ALA A 400 -0.44 -14.77 13.79
N VAL A 401 0.72 -14.41 13.23
CA VAL A 401 0.96 -14.46 11.79
C VAL A 401 1.89 -15.64 11.55
N GLY A 402 1.35 -16.68 10.92
CA GLY A 402 2.01 -17.97 10.72
C GLY A 402 1.31 -19.10 11.48
N SER A 403 1.73 -20.33 11.18
CA SER A 403 1.16 -21.55 11.74
C SER A 403 1.51 -21.74 13.21
N PHE A 404 0.75 -21.14 14.12
CA PHE A 404 0.93 -21.31 15.57
C PHE A 404 0.85 -22.79 16.01
N HIS A 405 0.08 -23.61 15.28
CA HIS A 405 0.02 -25.06 15.50
C HIS A 405 1.39 -25.76 15.30
N ASN A 406 2.26 -25.25 14.41
CA ASN A 406 3.57 -25.84 14.15
C ASN A 406 4.50 -25.64 15.34
N LEU A 407 4.44 -24.50 16.03
CA LEU A 407 5.24 -24.25 17.24
C LEU A 407 4.95 -25.29 18.33
N TRP A 408 3.67 -25.54 18.62
CA TRP A 408 3.24 -26.57 19.57
C TRP A 408 3.63 -27.97 19.10
N THR A 409 3.51 -28.26 17.81
CA THR A 409 3.90 -29.55 17.23
C THR A 409 5.41 -29.78 17.36
N ASN A 410 6.22 -28.77 17.07
CA ASN A 410 7.68 -28.82 17.19
C ASN A 410 8.10 -28.96 18.66
N TYR A 411 7.42 -28.26 19.57
CA TYR A 411 7.64 -28.40 21.00
C TYR A 411 7.33 -29.82 21.50
N ALA A 412 6.23 -30.43 21.06
CA ALA A 412 5.90 -31.80 21.40
C ALA A 412 6.87 -32.83 20.77
N ARG A 413 7.30 -32.60 19.53
CA ARG A 413 8.34 -33.43 18.86
C ARG A 413 9.68 -33.36 19.58
N PHE A 414 10.03 -32.21 20.14
CA PHE A 414 11.25 -32.07 20.94
C PHE A 414 11.22 -32.98 22.17
N TYR A 415 10.10 -33.05 22.89
CA TYR A 415 9.94 -34.01 24.00
C TYR A 415 9.83 -35.47 23.55
N GLU A 416 9.25 -35.72 22.37
CA GLU A 416 9.23 -37.06 21.75
C GLU A 416 10.66 -37.55 21.46
N GLN A 417 11.52 -36.69 20.90
CA GLN A 417 12.94 -36.99 20.70
C GLN A 417 13.70 -37.17 22.02
N GLY A 418 13.29 -36.43 23.06
CA GLY A 418 13.78 -36.62 24.44
C GLY A 418 13.24 -37.85 25.15
N GLY A 419 12.34 -38.62 24.51
CA GLY A 419 11.73 -39.84 25.07
C GLY A 419 10.65 -39.61 26.12
N ASP A 420 10.26 -38.36 26.39
CA ASP A 420 9.35 -38.01 27.48
C ASP A 420 7.92 -37.80 26.98
N LEU A 421 7.25 -38.91 26.67
CA LEU A 421 5.88 -38.94 26.13
C LEU A 421 4.84 -38.32 27.07
N ARG A 422 5.08 -38.33 28.38
CA ARG A 422 4.14 -37.76 29.36
C ARG A 422 4.07 -36.24 29.22
N ASN A 423 5.23 -35.60 29.13
CA ASN A 423 5.32 -34.16 28.94
C ASN A 423 4.81 -33.75 27.55
N ALA A 424 5.11 -34.54 26.52
CA ALA A 424 4.54 -34.33 25.18
C ALA A 424 2.99 -34.35 25.20
N ARG A 425 2.36 -35.31 25.89
CA ARG A 425 0.89 -35.36 26.04
C ARG A 425 0.32 -34.15 26.77
N ILE A 426 0.96 -33.70 27.86
CA ILE A 426 0.54 -32.50 28.60
C ILE A 426 0.62 -31.27 27.70
N ILE A 427 1.65 -31.18 26.86
CA ILE A 427 1.83 -30.07 25.90
C ILE A 427 0.74 -30.11 24.84
N MET A 428 0.45 -31.27 24.25
CA MET A 428 -0.64 -31.42 23.29
C MET A 428 -2.00 -31.08 23.91
N GLU A 429 -2.26 -31.52 25.14
CA GLU A 429 -3.49 -31.19 25.86
C GLU A 429 -3.60 -29.68 26.11
N LYS A 430 -2.52 -29.01 26.50
CA LYS A 430 -2.48 -27.55 26.63
C LYS A 430 -2.72 -26.87 25.29
N ALA A 431 -2.13 -27.35 24.21
CA ALA A 431 -2.29 -26.79 22.87
C ALA A 431 -3.75 -26.82 22.41
N THR A 432 -4.46 -27.94 22.61
CA THR A 432 -5.90 -28.04 22.24
C THR A 432 -6.80 -27.06 23.00
N LYS A 433 -6.38 -26.59 24.19
CA LYS A 433 -7.11 -25.60 25.00
C LYS A 433 -6.88 -24.17 24.54
N VAL A 434 -5.90 -23.90 23.66
CA VAL A 434 -5.64 -22.55 23.17
C VAL A 434 -6.69 -22.14 22.12
N PRO A 435 -7.30 -20.95 22.21
CA PRO A 435 -8.24 -20.47 21.21
C PRO A 435 -7.49 -19.94 19.97
N TYR A 436 -7.27 -20.81 18.99
CA TYR A 436 -6.66 -20.47 17.69
C TYR A 436 -7.48 -19.44 16.90
N ARG A 437 -6.92 -18.90 15.82
CA ARG A 437 -7.66 -18.03 14.90
C ARG A 437 -8.58 -18.84 14.00
N SER A 438 -8.07 -19.95 13.46
CA SER A 438 -8.80 -20.81 12.54
C SER A 438 -9.21 -22.12 13.19
N VAL A 439 -10.40 -22.61 12.86
CA VAL A 439 -10.85 -23.97 13.22
C VAL A 439 -9.97 -25.03 12.56
N ALA A 440 -9.38 -24.72 11.40
CA ALA A 440 -8.47 -25.63 10.69
C ALA A 440 -7.15 -25.85 11.46
N GLU A 441 -6.58 -24.81 12.08
CA GLU A 441 -5.35 -24.92 12.88
C GLU A 441 -5.57 -25.80 14.12
N LEU A 442 -6.73 -25.67 14.75
CA LEU A 442 -7.09 -26.52 15.88
C LEU A 442 -7.36 -27.97 15.43
N ALA A 443 -8.01 -28.18 14.28
CA ALA A 443 -8.18 -29.52 13.71
C ALA A 443 -6.82 -30.17 13.40
N ASP A 444 -5.87 -29.40 12.86
CA ASP A 444 -4.51 -29.88 12.61
C ASP A 444 -3.78 -30.23 13.90
N MET A 445 -3.99 -29.48 14.98
CA MET A 445 -3.44 -29.83 16.29
C MET A 445 -3.97 -31.18 16.81
N TRP A 446 -5.27 -31.44 16.66
CA TRP A 446 -5.85 -32.74 17.03
C TRP A 446 -5.32 -33.89 16.18
N ILE A 447 -5.18 -33.68 14.86
CA ILE A 447 -4.60 -34.67 13.94
C ILE A 447 -3.14 -34.94 14.31
N ARG A 448 -2.34 -33.91 14.60
CA ARG A 448 -0.93 -34.09 15.03
C ARG A 448 -0.82 -34.82 16.37
N TRP A 449 -1.76 -34.62 17.29
CA TRP A 449 -1.79 -35.41 18.52
C TRP A 449 -2.14 -36.87 18.26
N ALA A 450 -3.10 -37.15 17.38
CA ALA A 450 -3.41 -38.53 16.99
C ALA A 450 -2.23 -39.18 16.25
N GLU A 451 -1.57 -38.48 15.32
CA GLU A 451 -0.34 -38.96 14.65
C GLU A 451 0.80 -39.24 15.64
N LEU A 452 0.94 -38.43 16.70
CA LEU A 452 1.92 -38.68 17.77
C LEU A 452 1.66 -40.02 18.46
N GLU A 453 0.41 -40.35 18.76
CA GLU A 453 0.06 -41.64 19.37
C GLU A 453 0.16 -42.79 18.37
N LEU A 454 -0.16 -42.56 17.09
CA LEU A 454 0.03 -43.56 16.02
C LEU A 454 1.50 -43.93 15.80
N ARG A 455 2.41 -42.95 15.86
CA ARG A 455 3.86 -43.20 15.80
C ARG A 455 4.38 -44.01 16.99
N ASN A 456 3.70 -43.93 18.12
CA ASN A 456 4.00 -44.69 19.33
C ASN A 456 3.14 -45.96 19.47
N GLU A 457 2.47 -46.40 18.37
CA GLU A 457 1.67 -47.63 18.29
C GLU A 457 0.42 -47.68 19.23
N ASN A 458 -0.02 -46.55 19.78
CA ASN A 458 -1.19 -46.48 20.67
C ASN A 458 -2.48 -46.17 19.89
N PHE A 459 -2.97 -47.13 19.11
CA PHE A 459 -4.16 -46.95 18.26
C PHE A 459 -5.45 -46.66 19.04
N ASP A 460 -5.69 -47.35 20.16
CA ASP A 460 -6.88 -47.16 21.00
C ASP A 460 -6.95 -45.73 21.59
N GLU A 461 -5.80 -45.21 22.00
CA GLU A 461 -5.69 -43.87 22.56
C GLU A 461 -5.89 -42.81 21.46
N ALA A 462 -5.38 -43.06 20.24
CA ALA A 462 -5.63 -42.20 19.08
C ALA A 462 -7.13 -42.11 18.75
N VAL A 463 -7.85 -43.25 18.74
CA VAL A 463 -9.31 -43.27 18.55
C VAL A 463 -10.03 -42.51 19.67
N ARG A 464 -9.58 -42.68 20.93
CA ARG A 464 -10.16 -41.97 22.08
C ARG A 464 -9.94 -40.45 22.00
N ILE A 465 -8.75 -40.00 21.59
CA ILE A 465 -8.41 -38.58 21.41
C ILE A 465 -9.29 -37.97 20.31
N MET A 466 -9.42 -38.64 19.17
CA MET A 466 -10.27 -38.19 18.08
C MET A 466 -11.75 -38.18 18.49
N GLY A 467 -12.21 -39.20 19.22
CA GLY A 467 -13.55 -39.24 19.81
C GLY A 467 -13.84 -38.07 20.75
N LYS A 468 -12.85 -37.63 21.55
CA LYS A 468 -12.96 -36.41 22.38
C LYS A 468 -13.05 -35.13 21.54
N ALA A 469 -12.22 -35.02 20.50
CA ALA A 469 -12.19 -33.86 19.61
C ALA A 469 -13.53 -33.65 18.88
N VAL A 470 -14.21 -34.77 18.58
CA VAL A 470 -15.43 -34.84 17.79
C VAL A 470 -16.71 -34.78 18.66
N GLN A 471 -16.57 -34.75 20.00
CA GLN A 471 -17.71 -34.77 20.91
C GLN A 471 -18.54 -33.48 20.81
N ALA A 472 -19.62 -33.54 20.05
CA ALA A 472 -20.54 -32.43 19.82
C ALA A 472 -21.74 -32.44 20.77
N PRO A 473 -22.31 -31.28 21.14
CA PRO A 473 -23.61 -31.19 21.80
C PRO A 473 -24.71 -31.85 20.95
N LYS A 474 -25.75 -32.42 21.60
CA LYS A 474 -26.82 -33.19 20.93
C LYS A 474 -27.67 -32.36 19.93
N LYS A 475 -27.65 -31.03 19.99
CA LYS A 475 -28.19 -30.12 18.96
C LYS A 475 -27.18 -29.00 18.71
N SER A 476 -26.62 -28.92 17.51
CA SER A 476 -25.56 -27.97 17.15
C SER A 476 -26.07 -26.86 16.22
N THR A 477 -26.78 -25.89 16.78
CA THR A 477 -27.16 -24.62 16.11
C THR A 477 -25.99 -23.62 16.01
N VAL A 478 -24.75 -24.11 16.04
CA VAL A 478 -23.53 -23.29 16.03
C VAL A 478 -22.96 -23.28 14.62
N ASP A 479 -22.92 -22.13 13.95
CA ASP A 479 -22.36 -22.04 12.61
C ASP A 479 -20.83 -22.15 12.60
N TYR A 480 -20.29 -22.86 11.61
CA TYR A 480 -18.84 -23.06 11.47
C TYR A 480 -18.08 -21.75 11.22
N PHE A 481 -18.75 -20.78 10.59
CA PHE A 481 -18.18 -19.49 10.22
C PHE A 481 -18.43 -18.37 11.23
N ASP A 482 -19.10 -18.66 12.35
CA ASP A 482 -19.34 -17.65 13.39
C ASP A 482 -18.03 -17.34 14.16
N GLU A 483 -17.39 -16.22 13.82
CA GLU A 483 -16.14 -15.77 14.45
C GLU A 483 -16.31 -15.29 15.90
N THR A 484 -17.54 -15.08 16.37
CA THR A 484 -17.81 -14.67 17.76
C THR A 484 -17.61 -15.82 18.73
N LEU A 485 -17.78 -17.06 18.26
CA LEU A 485 -17.62 -18.28 19.05
C LEU A 485 -16.20 -18.82 18.98
N SER A 486 -15.71 -19.34 20.11
CA SER A 486 -14.39 -19.98 20.17
C SER A 486 -14.27 -21.13 19.16
N PRO A 487 -13.12 -21.32 18.50
CA PRO A 487 -12.95 -22.41 17.54
C PRO A 487 -13.25 -23.79 18.12
N GLN A 488 -12.97 -24.02 19.41
CA GLN A 488 -13.24 -25.28 20.11
C GLN A 488 -14.69 -25.71 20.02
N MET A 489 -15.63 -24.76 20.12
CA MET A 489 -17.06 -25.06 19.97
C MET A 489 -17.43 -25.42 18.53
N ARG A 490 -16.60 -25.07 17.55
CA ARG A 490 -16.81 -25.28 16.11
C ARG A 490 -16.01 -26.46 15.52
N VAL A 491 -14.98 -26.97 16.22
CA VAL A 491 -14.10 -28.06 15.75
C VAL A 491 -14.87 -29.29 15.30
N HIS A 492 -15.93 -29.66 16.01
CA HIS A 492 -16.76 -30.81 15.67
C HIS A 492 -17.45 -30.70 14.30
N LYS A 493 -17.47 -29.50 13.68
CA LYS A 493 -17.95 -29.29 12.31
C LYS A 493 -16.86 -29.37 11.23
N SER A 494 -15.60 -29.53 11.62
CA SER A 494 -14.48 -29.62 10.68
C SER A 494 -14.45 -30.96 9.96
N TRP A 495 -14.63 -30.93 8.64
CA TRP A 495 -14.55 -32.11 7.79
C TRP A 495 -13.20 -32.84 7.90
N LYS A 496 -12.10 -32.08 7.94
CA LYS A 496 -10.74 -32.64 7.97
C LYS A 496 -10.51 -33.54 9.20
N LEU A 497 -11.12 -33.18 10.33
CA LEU A 497 -11.06 -33.98 11.54
C LEU A 497 -11.88 -35.27 11.39
N TRP A 498 -13.08 -35.16 10.80
CA TRP A 498 -13.95 -36.31 10.53
C TRP A 498 -13.37 -37.26 9.50
N SER A 499 -12.73 -36.78 8.43
CA SER A 499 -12.11 -37.66 7.43
C SER A 499 -10.99 -38.50 8.06
N PHE A 500 -10.09 -37.86 8.82
CA PHE A 500 -9.03 -38.58 9.53
C PHE A 500 -9.60 -39.54 10.59
N TYR A 501 -10.66 -39.15 11.28
CA TYR A 501 -11.32 -40.03 12.25
C TYR A 501 -11.98 -41.24 11.59
N VAL A 502 -12.63 -41.06 10.44
CA VAL A 502 -13.24 -42.14 9.66
C VAL A 502 -12.15 -43.10 9.18
N ASP A 503 -11.07 -42.61 8.58
CA ASP A 503 -9.96 -43.44 8.10
C ASP A 503 -9.32 -44.26 9.25
N LEU A 504 -9.19 -43.66 10.43
CA LEU A 504 -8.69 -44.33 11.63
C LEU A 504 -9.67 -45.40 12.14
N VAL A 505 -10.96 -45.09 12.16
CA VAL A 505 -12.01 -46.01 12.64
C VAL A 505 -12.23 -47.15 11.65
N GLU A 506 -12.09 -46.92 10.35
CA GLU A 506 -12.17 -47.97 9.32
C GLU A 506 -11.01 -48.97 9.43
N SER A 507 -9.82 -48.51 9.79
CA SER A 507 -8.65 -49.37 9.94
C SER A 507 -8.61 -50.15 11.27
N VAL A 508 -9.15 -49.58 12.35
CA VAL A 508 -9.00 -50.13 13.71
C VAL A 508 -10.30 -50.72 14.28
N ALA A 509 -11.46 -50.14 13.97
CA ALA A 509 -12.67 -50.35 14.75
C ALA A 509 -13.63 -51.41 14.20
N THR A 510 -14.61 -51.76 15.04
CA THR A 510 -15.70 -52.66 14.67
C THR A 510 -16.75 -51.96 13.80
N LEU A 511 -17.42 -52.72 12.94
CA LEU A 511 -18.48 -52.23 12.05
C LEU A 511 -19.59 -51.44 12.77
N ALA A 512 -19.90 -51.80 14.01
CA ALA A 512 -20.90 -51.09 14.81
C ALA A 512 -20.44 -49.68 15.19
N ASP A 513 -19.15 -49.47 15.43
CA ASP A 513 -18.60 -48.15 15.77
C ASP A 513 -18.41 -47.31 14.51
N VAL A 514 -18.01 -47.93 13.40
CA VAL A 514 -18.00 -47.30 12.06
C VAL A 514 -19.39 -46.74 11.72
N LYS A 515 -20.46 -47.54 11.88
CA LYS A 515 -21.85 -47.08 11.66
C LYS A 515 -22.21 -45.86 12.50
N LYS A 516 -21.90 -45.86 13.81
CA LYS A 516 -22.18 -44.73 14.70
C LYS A 516 -21.46 -43.45 14.27
N VAL A 517 -20.19 -43.57 13.83
CA VAL A 517 -19.39 -42.45 13.35
C VAL A 517 -20.02 -41.85 12.09
N TYR A 518 -20.36 -42.69 11.12
CA TYR A 518 -21.04 -42.26 9.89
C TYR A 518 -22.42 -41.64 10.18
N GLU A 519 -23.25 -42.25 11.02
CA GLU A 519 -24.54 -41.68 11.42
C GLU A 519 -24.41 -40.28 12.02
N ARG A 520 -23.38 -40.07 12.86
CA ARG A 520 -23.11 -38.76 13.45
C ARG A 520 -22.68 -37.72 12.41
N ILE A 521 -21.95 -38.11 11.36
CA ILE A 521 -21.61 -37.24 10.22
C ILE A 521 -22.88 -36.78 9.50
N PHE A 522 -23.84 -37.68 9.26
CA PHE A 522 -25.13 -37.34 8.67
C PHE A 522 -25.96 -36.41 9.56
N GLU A 523 -26.00 -36.64 10.88
CA GLU A 523 -26.70 -35.75 11.82
C GLU A 523 -26.17 -34.32 11.80
N LEU A 524 -24.85 -34.15 11.63
CA LEU A 524 -24.21 -32.84 11.60
C LEU A 524 -24.30 -32.16 10.22
N ARG A 525 -24.77 -32.87 9.18
CA ARG A 525 -24.85 -32.39 7.79
C ARG A 525 -23.50 -31.95 7.18
N ILE A 526 -22.40 -32.61 7.58
CA ILE A 526 -21.04 -32.33 7.06
C ILE A 526 -20.61 -33.41 6.05
N ALA A 527 -21.49 -34.36 5.72
CA ALA A 527 -21.17 -35.42 4.79
C ALA A 527 -20.72 -34.82 3.44
N THR A 528 -19.69 -35.41 2.85
CA THR A 528 -19.37 -35.21 1.43
C THR A 528 -20.00 -36.35 0.62
N PRO A 529 -20.23 -36.18 -0.69
CA PRO A 529 -20.74 -37.24 -1.55
C PRO A 529 -19.85 -38.48 -1.51
N GLN A 530 -18.53 -38.27 -1.42
CA GLN A 530 -17.57 -39.35 -1.28
C GLN A 530 -17.82 -40.18 -0.01
N THR A 531 -18.12 -39.56 1.14
CA THR A 531 -18.47 -40.35 2.33
C THR A 531 -19.77 -41.11 2.23
N VAL A 532 -20.76 -40.58 1.50
CA VAL A 532 -21.99 -41.33 1.26
C VAL A 532 -21.67 -42.59 0.45
N VAL A 533 -20.83 -42.45 -0.58
CA VAL A 533 -20.37 -43.58 -1.39
C VAL A 533 -19.52 -44.56 -0.58
N ASN A 534 -18.55 -44.09 0.20
CA ASN A 534 -17.71 -44.95 1.04
C ASN A 534 -18.56 -45.73 2.05
N TYR A 535 -19.50 -45.05 2.73
CA TYR A 535 -20.38 -45.71 3.70
C TYR A 535 -21.30 -46.74 3.03
N ALA A 536 -21.86 -46.41 1.87
CA ALA A 536 -22.65 -47.33 1.06
C ALA A 536 -21.83 -48.56 0.63
N ASN A 537 -20.58 -48.36 0.18
CA ASN A 537 -19.68 -49.44 -0.22
C ASN A 537 -19.36 -50.35 0.97
N ILE A 538 -19.04 -49.80 2.14
CA ILE A 538 -18.77 -50.58 3.36
C ILE A 538 -19.98 -51.44 3.73
N LEU A 539 -21.20 -50.92 3.59
CA LEU A 539 -22.39 -51.70 3.90
C LEU A 539 -22.70 -52.77 2.85
N GLU A 540 -22.36 -52.51 1.59
CA GLU A 540 -22.47 -53.47 0.50
C GLU A 540 -21.48 -54.63 0.65
N GLU A 541 -20.22 -54.34 1.01
CA GLU A 541 -19.21 -55.35 1.35
C GLU A 541 -19.70 -56.28 2.48
N ASN A 542 -20.43 -55.69 3.44
CA ASN A 542 -21.03 -56.41 4.56
C ASN A 542 -22.45 -56.95 4.29
N LYS A 543 -22.94 -56.87 3.03
CA LYS A 543 -24.23 -57.38 2.55
C LYS A 543 -25.48 -56.71 3.14
N TYR A 544 -25.36 -55.53 3.76
CA TYR A 544 -26.48 -54.71 4.23
C TYR A 544 -27.00 -53.78 3.11
N TYR A 545 -27.59 -54.37 2.07
CA TYR A 545 -27.99 -53.64 0.86
C TYR A 545 -29.13 -52.64 1.10
N GLU A 546 -30.12 -52.98 1.93
CA GLU A 546 -31.23 -52.05 2.22
C GLU A 546 -30.78 -50.83 3.03
N GLU A 547 -29.78 -51.01 3.89
CA GLU A 547 -29.20 -49.89 4.64
C GLU A 547 -28.38 -49.00 3.70
N SER A 548 -27.61 -49.58 2.77
CA SER A 548 -26.91 -48.83 1.71
C SER A 548 -27.87 -47.94 0.91
N PHE A 549 -29.04 -48.46 0.51
CA PHE A 549 -30.03 -47.66 -0.21
C PHE A 549 -30.63 -46.51 0.63
N LYS A 550 -30.92 -46.76 1.91
CA LYS A 550 -31.36 -45.69 2.83
C LYS A 550 -30.30 -44.59 2.98
N ILE A 551 -29.03 -44.92 2.86
CA ILE A 551 -27.93 -43.96 2.94
C ILE A 551 -27.83 -43.11 1.69
N PHE A 552 -28.04 -43.71 0.51
CA PHE A 552 -28.16 -42.95 -0.72
C PHE A 552 -29.35 -41.99 -0.67
N GLU A 553 -30.53 -42.45 -0.23
CA GLU A 553 -31.71 -41.59 -0.05
C GLU A 553 -31.43 -40.42 0.92
N ARG A 554 -30.86 -40.72 2.10
CA ARG A 554 -30.45 -39.68 3.06
C ARG A 554 -29.37 -38.75 2.51
N GLY A 555 -28.46 -39.26 1.69
CA GLY A 555 -27.43 -38.47 1.03
C GLY A 555 -28.01 -37.53 -0.02
N LEU A 556 -29.01 -37.98 -0.78
CA LEU A 556 -29.71 -37.19 -1.78
C LEU A 556 -30.51 -36.06 -1.13
N ASP A 557 -31.17 -36.30 0.01
CA ASP A 557 -31.86 -35.25 0.79
C ASP A 557 -30.92 -34.13 1.26
N LEU A 558 -29.62 -34.41 1.38
CA LEU A 558 -28.63 -33.47 1.89
C LEU A 558 -27.97 -32.60 0.81
N PHE A 559 -27.88 -33.08 -0.44
CA PHE A 559 -27.14 -32.41 -1.49
C PHE A 559 -28.06 -31.85 -2.59
N ASN A 560 -27.76 -30.63 -3.02
CA ASN A 560 -28.41 -30.04 -4.20
C ASN A 560 -27.69 -30.47 -5.49
N TYR A 561 -28.39 -30.35 -6.63
CA TYR A 561 -27.80 -30.48 -7.96
C TYR A 561 -26.72 -29.39 -8.16
N PRO A 562 -25.54 -29.67 -8.74
CA PRO A 562 -25.13 -30.80 -9.60
C PRO A 562 -24.60 -32.06 -8.91
N VAL A 563 -24.26 -31.99 -7.63
CA VAL A 563 -23.59 -33.09 -6.92
C VAL A 563 -24.54 -34.27 -6.70
N ALA A 564 -25.82 -34.00 -6.47
CA ALA A 564 -26.87 -35.01 -6.40
C ALA A 564 -26.94 -35.88 -7.67
N PHE A 565 -26.58 -35.35 -8.84
CA PHE A 565 -26.62 -36.08 -10.10
C PHE A 565 -25.59 -37.23 -10.14
N GLU A 566 -24.37 -36.99 -9.66
CA GLU A 566 -23.34 -38.03 -9.58
C GLU A 566 -23.78 -39.13 -8.60
N LEU A 567 -24.37 -38.73 -7.48
CA LEU A 567 -24.89 -39.66 -6.48
C LEU A 567 -26.06 -40.50 -7.03
N TRP A 568 -26.99 -39.87 -7.77
CA TRP A 568 -28.07 -40.56 -8.49
C TRP A 568 -27.53 -41.57 -9.51
N ASN A 569 -26.53 -41.23 -10.31
CA ASN A 569 -25.94 -42.18 -11.27
C ASN A 569 -25.34 -43.40 -10.59
N ILE A 570 -24.62 -43.21 -9.49
CA ILE A 570 -24.04 -44.32 -8.71
C ILE A 570 -25.16 -45.16 -8.08
N TYR A 571 -26.17 -44.50 -7.49
CA TYR A 571 -27.28 -45.19 -6.85
C TYR A 571 -28.14 -45.98 -7.85
N LEU A 572 -28.46 -45.39 -9.01
CA LEU A 572 -29.29 -46.01 -10.05
C LEU A 572 -28.56 -47.19 -10.71
N THR A 573 -27.27 -47.06 -11.03
CA THR A 573 -26.49 -48.18 -11.56
C THR A 573 -26.46 -49.36 -10.58
N LYS A 574 -26.19 -49.09 -9.29
CA LYS A 574 -26.24 -50.10 -8.22
C LYS A 574 -27.62 -50.73 -8.05
N ALA A 575 -28.69 -49.94 -8.16
CA ALA A 575 -30.07 -50.44 -8.08
C ALA A 575 -30.43 -51.33 -9.29
N VAL A 576 -29.96 -50.98 -10.49
CA VAL A 576 -30.19 -51.73 -11.74
C VAL A 576 -29.46 -53.07 -11.72
N ASP A 577 -28.20 -53.10 -11.29
CA ASP A 577 -27.36 -54.30 -11.22
C ASP A 577 -27.96 -55.35 -10.26
N ARG A 578 -28.58 -54.90 -9.15
CA ARG A 578 -29.13 -55.81 -8.13
C ARG A 578 -30.49 -56.42 -8.49
N LYS A 579 -31.13 -55.96 -9.58
CA LYS A 579 -32.45 -56.46 -10.06
C LYS A 579 -33.58 -56.32 -9.04
N ILE A 580 -33.77 -55.11 -8.51
CA ILE A 580 -34.93 -54.76 -7.68
C ILE A 580 -36.24 -54.85 -8.52
N GLY A 581 -37.38 -55.02 -7.84
CA GLY A 581 -38.71 -54.97 -8.48
C GLY A 581 -38.93 -53.72 -9.32
N ILE A 582 -39.56 -53.89 -10.48
CA ILE A 582 -39.67 -52.86 -11.53
C ILE A 582 -40.41 -51.61 -11.03
N GLU A 583 -41.46 -51.77 -10.22
CA GLU A 583 -42.23 -50.62 -9.69
C GLU A 583 -41.38 -49.74 -8.78
N ARG A 584 -40.60 -50.34 -7.88
CA ARG A 584 -39.67 -49.59 -7.02
C ARG A 584 -38.57 -48.90 -7.83
N LEU A 585 -38.06 -49.54 -8.89
CA LEU A 585 -37.10 -48.88 -9.79
C LEU A 585 -37.76 -47.69 -10.51
N ARG A 586 -39.00 -47.82 -11.00
CA ARG A 586 -39.74 -46.71 -11.60
C ARG A 586 -39.91 -45.55 -10.62
N ASP A 587 -40.30 -45.83 -9.39
CA ASP A 587 -40.46 -44.80 -8.37
C ASP A 587 -39.13 -44.06 -8.10
N LEU A 588 -38.00 -44.79 -8.05
CA LEU A 588 -36.67 -44.18 -7.90
C LEU A 588 -36.26 -43.33 -9.10
N PHE A 589 -36.54 -43.79 -10.33
CA PHE A 589 -36.27 -43.01 -11.54
C PHE A 589 -37.17 -41.79 -11.66
N GLU A 590 -38.43 -41.87 -11.22
CA GLU A 590 -39.35 -40.73 -11.18
C GLU A 590 -38.89 -39.69 -10.15
N GLN A 591 -38.50 -40.11 -8.95
CA GLN A 591 -37.91 -39.22 -7.93
C GLN A 591 -36.63 -38.53 -8.46
N ALA A 592 -35.75 -39.27 -9.14
CA ALA A 592 -34.53 -38.70 -9.70
C ALA A 592 -34.78 -37.66 -10.81
N VAL A 593 -35.91 -37.80 -11.52
CA VAL A 593 -36.29 -36.95 -12.66
C VAL A 593 -37.07 -35.71 -12.22
N GLU A 594 -37.84 -35.77 -11.13
CA GLU A 594 -38.66 -34.65 -10.65
C GLU A 594 -37.84 -33.41 -10.29
N ASP A 595 -36.66 -33.58 -9.69
CA ASP A 595 -35.82 -32.46 -9.25
C ASP A 595 -34.64 -32.13 -10.20
N CYS A 596 -34.54 -32.80 -11.35
CA CYS A 596 -33.35 -32.73 -12.20
C CYS A 596 -33.27 -31.47 -13.10
N PRO A 597 -32.16 -30.72 -13.08
CA PRO A 597 -31.90 -29.65 -14.05
C PRO A 597 -31.76 -30.18 -15.49
N PRO A 598 -32.15 -29.40 -16.51
CA PRO A 598 -32.26 -29.84 -17.89
C PRO A 598 -30.94 -30.28 -18.54
N LYS A 599 -29.79 -29.84 -17.99
CA LYS A 599 -28.44 -30.18 -18.47
C LYS A 599 -28.03 -31.62 -18.12
N PHE A 600 -28.51 -32.15 -17.01
CA PHE A 600 -28.08 -33.46 -16.50
C PHE A 600 -29.12 -34.56 -16.78
N ALA A 601 -30.35 -34.17 -17.10
CA ALA A 601 -31.48 -35.04 -17.36
C ALA A 601 -31.23 -36.09 -18.48
N LYS A 602 -30.43 -35.76 -19.51
CA LYS A 602 -30.17 -36.63 -20.67
C LYS A 602 -29.75 -38.05 -20.25
N THR A 603 -28.78 -38.15 -19.36
CA THR A 603 -28.20 -39.44 -18.96
C THR A 603 -29.15 -40.29 -18.12
N ILE A 604 -29.87 -39.68 -17.16
CA ILE A 604 -30.86 -40.38 -16.33
C ILE A 604 -32.00 -40.91 -17.20
N TYR A 605 -32.49 -40.13 -18.16
CA TYR A 605 -33.54 -40.58 -19.07
C TYR A 605 -33.08 -41.70 -20.01
N LEU A 606 -31.81 -41.68 -20.45
CA LEU A 606 -31.25 -42.78 -21.23
C LEU A 606 -31.14 -44.06 -20.40
N MET A 607 -30.70 -43.96 -19.15
CA MET A 607 -30.67 -45.10 -18.22
C MET A 607 -32.07 -45.64 -17.94
N TYR A 608 -33.05 -44.75 -17.72
CA TYR A 608 -34.44 -45.14 -17.48
C TYR A 608 -35.07 -45.81 -18.71
N GLY A 609 -34.83 -45.25 -19.90
CA GLY A 609 -35.29 -45.82 -21.16
C GLY A 609 -34.68 -47.19 -21.46
N ASN A 610 -33.37 -47.37 -21.25
CA ASN A 610 -32.70 -48.66 -21.42
C ASN A 610 -33.25 -49.71 -20.43
N LEU A 611 -33.49 -49.33 -19.17
CA LEU A 611 -34.09 -50.24 -18.19
C LEU A 611 -35.48 -50.71 -18.62
N GLU A 612 -36.33 -49.80 -19.11
CA GLU A 612 -37.67 -50.12 -19.57
C GLU A 612 -37.69 -50.87 -20.92
N GLU A 613 -36.64 -50.73 -21.74
CA GLU A 613 -36.45 -51.57 -22.93
C GLU A 613 -36.05 -53.00 -22.54
N GLU A 614 -35.16 -53.17 -21.56
CA GLU A 614 -34.68 -54.49 -21.14
C GLU A 614 -35.70 -55.28 -20.31
N ARG A 615 -36.49 -54.60 -19.49
CA ARG A 615 -37.38 -55.24 -18.49
C ARG A 615 -38.85 -54.86 -18.61
N GLY A 616 -39.17 -53.77 -19.31
CA GLY A 616 -40.50 -53.17 -19.37
C GLY A 616 -41.21 -53.33 -20.71
N LEU A 617 -42.30 -52.58 -20.89
CA LEU A 617 -42.99 -52.49 -22.18
C LEU A 617 -42.36 -51.38 -23.03
N ALA A 618 -42.01 -51.70 -24.28
CA ALA A 618 -41.45 -50.73 -25.24
C ALA A 618 -42.30 -49.46 -25.40
N ARG A 619 -43.63 -49.52 -25.20
CA ARG A 619 -44.50 -48.33 -25.23
C ARG A 619 -44.24 -47.35 -24.09
N HIS A 620 -43.90 -47.86 -22.90
CA HIS A 620 -43.56 -47.02 -21.76
C HIS A 620 -42.20 -46.37 -21.95
N ALA A 621 -41.21 -47.11 -22.47
CA ALA A 621 -39.92 -46.57 -22.88
C ALA A 621 -40.06 -45.41 -23.88
N MET A 622 -40.96 -45.53 -24.88
CA MET A 622 -41.21 -44.43 -25.83
C MET A 622 -41.82 -43.19 -25.17
N ARG A 623 -42.71 -43.36 -24.18
CA ARG A 623 -43.27 -42.24 -23.43
C ARG A 623 -42.19 -41.54 -22.58
N ILE A 624 -41.23 -42.30 -22.07
CA ILE A 624 -40.09 -41.77 -21.31
C ILE A 624 -39.17 -40.98 -22.24
N TYR A 625 -38.81 -41.51 -23.41
CA TYR A 625 -38.02 -40.75 -24.39
C TYR A 625 -38.75 -39.50 -24.87
N GLU A 626 -40.06 -39.60 -25.06
CA GLU A 626 -40.89 -38.43 -25.39
C GLU A 626 -40.82 -37.37 -24.29
N ARG A 627 -40.95 -37.76 -23.02
CA ARG A 627 -40.79 -36.85 -21.88
C ARG A 627 -39.38 -36.28 -21.81
N ALA A 628 -38.36 -37.08 -22.07
CA ALA A 628 -36.97 -36.68 -22.09
C ALA A 628 -36.70 -35.57 -23.11
N THR A 629 -37.29 -35.63 -24.31
CA THR A 629 -37.13 -34.58 -25.33
C THR A 629 -37.64 -33.20 -24.89
N ARG A 630 -38.57 -33.15 -23.93
CA ARG A 630 -39.10 -31.89 -23.36
C ARG A 630 -38.27 -31.38 -22.17
N ALA A 631 -37.71 -32.30 -21.39
CA ALA A 631 -36.98 -31.97 -20.16
C ALA A 631 -35.50 -31.65 -20.39
N VAL A 632 -34.92 -32.04 -21.53
CA VAL A 632 -33.50 -31.85 -21.84
C VAL A 632 -33.23 -30.44 -22.39
N ALA A 633 -32.04 -29.92 -22.07
CA ALA A 633 -31.53 -28.64 -22.55
C ALA A 633 -31.46 -28.56 -24.08
N ASP A 634 -31.51 -27.35 -24.63
CA ASP A 634 -31.60 -27.13 -26.08
C ASP A 634 -30.42 -27.75 -26.85
N GLU A 635 -29.20 -27.68 -26.31
CA GLU A 635 -27.98 -28.25 -26.92
C GLU A 635 -28.02 -29.78 -27.07
N ASP A 636 -28.65 -30.46 -26.13
CA ASP A 636 -28.72 -31.93 -26.07
C ASP A 636 -30.02 -32.49 -26.68
N ARG A 637 -30.94 -31.59 -27.09
CA ARG A 637 -32.27 -31.98 -27.56
C ARG A 637 -32.20 -32.68 -28.91
N ALA A 638 -31.33 -32.24 -29.82
CA ALA A 638 -31.14 -32.89 -31.13
C ALA A 638 -30.65 -34.33 -31.00
N ASP A 639 -29.70 -34.59 -30.10
CA ASP A 639 -29.20 -35.93 -29.81
C ASP A 639 -30.30 -36.83 -29.27
N MET A 640 -31.13 -36.32 -28.35
CA MET A 640 -32.24 -37.09 -27.80
C MET A 640 -33.31 -37.40 -28.84
N PHE A 641 -33.60 -36.48 -29.76
CA PHE A 641 -34.50 -36.78 -30.88
C PHE A 641 -33.91 -37.82 -31.83
N ASN A 642 -32.62 -37.73 -32.17
CA ASN A 642 -31.94 -38.73 -32.99
C ASN A 642 -31.99 -40.12 -32.32
N PHE A 643 -31.73 -40.18 -31.01
CA PHE A 643 -31.83 -41.41 -30.24
C PHE A 643 -33.27 -41.95 -30.22
N TYR A 644 -34.25 -41.11 -29.94
CA TYR A 644 -35.66 -41.49 -29.92
C TYR A 644 -36.14 -42.00 -31.30
N ILE A 645 -35.67 -41.40 -32.39
CA ILE A 645 -35.98 -41.83 -33.75
C ILE A 645 -35.36 -43.19 -34.06
N THR A 646 -34.08 -43.40 -33.77
CA THR A 646 -33.43 -44.69 -34.02
C THR A 646 -34.11 -45.82 -33.25
N LYS A 647 -34.50 -45.57 -32.00
CA LYS A 647 -35.21 -46.52 -31.14
C LYS A 647 -36.66 -46.76 -31.56
N SER A 648 -37.37 -45.72 -31.98
CA SER A 648 -38.74 -45.87 -32.51
C SER A 648 -38.73 -46.63 -33.85
N ALA A 649 -37.74 -46.38 -34.69
CA ALA A 649 -37.57 -47.10 -35.96
C ALA A 649 -37.29 -48.61 -35.73
N SER A 650 -36.50 -48.98 -34.74
CA SER A 650 -36.22 -50.38 -34.41
C SER A 650 -37.43 -51.12 -33.83
N ASN A 651 -38.22 -50.45 -32.99
CA ASN A 651 -39.26 -51.12 -32.20
C ASN A 651 -40.65 -51.12 -32.88
N PHE A 652 -40.99 -50.07 -33.62
CA PHE A 652 -42.33 -49.87 -34.22
C PHE A 652 -42.30 -49.62 -35.73
N GLY A 653 -41.12 -49.66 -36.34
CA GLY A 653 -40.92 -49.40 -37.78
C GLY A 653 -40.94 -47.92 -38.15
N LEU A 654 -40.56 -47.62 -39.40
CA LEU A 654 -40.33 -46.26 -39.89
C LEU A 654 -41.58 -45.37 -39.88
N SER A 655 -42.78 -45.92 -40.03
CA SER A 655 -44.04 -45.14 -40.03
C SER A 655 -44.31 -44.41 -38.70
N SER A 656 -43.89 -45.02 -37.58
CA SER A 656 -44.04 -44.46 -36.22
C SER A 656 -43.13 -43.24 -35.97
N THR A 657 -42.11 -43.03 -36.81
CA THR A 657 -41.14 -41.93 -36.64
C THR A 657 -41.63 -40.59 -37.16
N ARG A 658 -42.68 -40.57 -38.00
CA ARG A 658 -43.19 -39.33 -38.63
C ARG A 658 -43.62 -38.26 -37.60
N PRO A 659 -44.44 -38.58 -36.59
CA PRO A 659 -44.84 -37.59 -35.58
C PRO A 659 -43.65 -37.12 -34.73
N ILE A 660 -42.59 -37.93 -34.64
CA ILE A 660 -41.38 -37.58 -33.90
C ILE A 660 -40.58 -36.53 -34.66
N TYR A 661 -40.43 -36.69 -35.98
CA TYR A 661 -39.78 -35.71 -36.84
C TYR A 661 -40.53 -34.37 -36.87
N GLU A 662 -41.86 -34.40 -37.01
CA GLU A 662 -42.69 -33.18 -36.97
C GLU A 662 -42.48 -32.40 -35.66
N ARG A 663 -42.43 -33.12 -34.53
CA ARG A 663 -42.16 -32.50 -33.22
C ARG A 663 -40.73 -32.01 -33.08
N ALA A 664 -39.74 -32.75 -33.58
CA ALA A 664 -38.35 -32.33 -33.55
C ALA A 664 -38.18 -31.00 -34.28
N ILE A 665 -38.83 -30.83 -35.43
CA ILE A 665 -38.78 -29.60 -36.22
C ILE A 665 -39.40 -28.41 -35.45
N THR A 666 -40.46 -28.63 -34.68
CA THR A 666 -41.07 -27.56 -33.88
C THR A 666 -40.29 -27.17 -32.62
N ALA A 667 -39.45 -28.07 -32.11
CA ALA A 667 -38.82 -27.92 -30.78
C ALA A 667 -37.33 -27.57 -30.84
N LEU A 668 -36.69 -27.68 -32.00
CA LEU A 668 -35.25 -27.46 -32.19
C LEU A 668 -34.94 -26.07 -32.76
N PRO A 669 -33.75 -25.51 -32.45
CA PRO A 669 -33.25 -24.30 -33.11
C PRO A 669 -33.02 -24.50 -34.61
N ASP A 670 -33.07 -23.41 -35.38
CA ASP A 670 -33.07 -23.40 -36.86
C ASP A 670 -31.92 -24.20 -37.51
N ALA A 671 -30.73 -24.19 -36.90
CA ALA A 671 -29.55 -24.91 -37.40
C ALA A 671 -29.70 -26.44 -37.27
N GLU A 672 -30.27 -26.92 -36.17
CA GLU A 672 -30.44 -28.35 -35.87
C GLU A 672 -31.73 -28.89 -36.50
N ALA A 673 -32.77 -28.06 -36.57
CA ALA A 673 -34.03 -28.37 -37.28
C ALA A 673 -33.77 -28.70 -38.76
N LYS A 674 -32.81 -28.03 -39.41
CA LYS A 674 -32.37 -28.34 -40.78
C LYS A 674 -31.85 -29.77 -40.92
N GLU A 675 -30.98 -30.21 -40.02
CA GLU A 675 -30.43 -31.57 -40.07
C GLU A 675 -31.52 -32.62 -39.88
N MET A 676 -32.46 -32.35 -38.97
CA MET A 676 -33.63 -33.20 -38.75
C MET A 676 -34.56 -33.24 -39.98
N CYS A 677 -34.76 -32.11 -40.66
CA CYS A 677 -35.54 -32.08 -41.90
C CYS A 677 -34.90 -32.90 -43.02
N LEU A 678 -33.57 -32.84 -43.17
CA LEU A 678 -32.85 -33.66 -44.14
C LEU A 678 -33.00 -35.15 -43.84
N LYS A 679 -32.83 -35.55 -42.57
CA LYS A 679 -33.06 -36.94 -42.13
C LYS A 679 -34.51 -37.38 -42.34
N PHE A 680 -35.47 -36.48 -42.15
CA PHE A 680 -36.90 -36.74 -42.38
C PHE A 680 -37.22 -36.94 -43.86
N ALA A 681 -36.65 -36.09 -44.74
CA ALA A 681 -36.80 -36.21 -46.18
C ALA A 681 -36.17 -37.49 -46.74
N ASP A 682 -35.01 -37.89 -46.25
CA ASP A 682 -34.37 -39.17 -46.60
C ASP A 682 -35.20 -40.38 -46.15
N MET A 683 -35.86 -40.28 -44.99
CA MET A 683 -36.75 -41.31 -44.48
C MET A 683 -38.01 -41.46 -45.33
N GLU A 684 -38.69 -40.35 -45.67
CA GLU A 684 -39.89 -40.40 -46.54
C GLU A 684 -39.54 -40.83 -47.97
N LYS A 685 -38.33 -40.49 -48.47
CA LYS A 685 -37.81 -41.06 -49.72
C LYS A 685 -37.70 -42.58 -49.65
N ARG A 686 -37.26 -43.15 -48.53
CA ARG A 686 -37.19 -44.61 -48.34
C ARG A 686 -38.57 -45.25 -48.24
N LEU A 687 -39.58 -44.52 -47.76
CA LEU A 687 -40.98 -44.98 -47.73
C LEU A 687 -41.70 -44.79 -49.08
N GLY A 688 -41.10 -44.08 -50.04
CA GLY A 688 -41.64 -43.86 -51.38
C GLY A 688 -42.57 -42.64 -51.51
N GLU A 689 -42.76 -41.85 -50.44
CA GLU A 689 -43.65 -40.68 -50.41
C GLU A 689 -42.91 -39.42 -50.88
N VAL A 690 -42.70 -39.32 -52.19
CA VAL A 690 -41.91 -38.25 -52.83
C VAL A 690 -42.52 -36.86 -52.60
N ASP A 691 -43.85 -36.74 -52.64
CA ASP A 691 -44.53 -35.45 -52.48
C ASP A 691 -44.40 -34.89 -51.06
N ARG A 692 -44.37 -35.76 -50.06
CA ARG A 692 -44.10 -35.36 -48.68
C ARG A 692 -42.63 -34.99 -48.48
N ALA A 693 -41.70 -35.76 -49.05
CA ALA A 693 -40.28 -35.40 -49.04
C ALA A 693 -40.04 -34.02 -49.67
N ARG A 694 -40.74 -33.69 -50.77
CA ARG A 694 -40.70 -32.37 -51.40
C ARG A 694 -41.27 -31.27 -50.50
N ALA A 695 -42.39 -31.51 -49.82
CA ALA A 695 -42.94 -30.57 -48.84
C ALA A 695 -41.97 -30.30 -47.68
N ILE A 696 -41.25 -31.33 -47.21
CA ILE A 696 -40.23 -31.20 -46.17
C ILE A 696 -39.04 -30.37 -46.66
N TYR A 697 -38.56 -30.59 -47.90
CA TYR A 697 -37.51 -29.73 -48.48
C TYR A 697 -37.97 -28.26 -48.60
N GLY A 698 -39.23 -28.04 -48.98
CA GLY A 698 -39.84 -26.70 -49.01
C GLY A 698 -39.85 -26.05 -47.62
N HIS A 699 -40.24 -26.78 -46.58
CA HIS A 699 -40.21 -26.29 -45.20
C HIS A 699 -38.76 -26.04 -44.71
N ALA A 700 -37.85 -26.97 -44.97
CA ALA A 700 -36.44 -26.86 -44.60
C ALA A 700 -35.73 -25.67 -45.24
N SER A 701 -36.18 -25.26 -46.44
CA SER A 701 -35.64 -24.11 -47.16
C SER A 701 -35.83 -22.78 -46.42
N GLN A 702 -36.84 -22.69 -45.54
CA GLN A 702 -37.08 -21.48 -44.74
C GLN A 702 -35.96 -21.24 -43.72
N PHE A 703 -35.30 -22.30 -43.25
CA PHE A 703 -34.19 -22.24 -42.28
C PHE A 703 -32.81 -22.22 -42.96
N CYS A 704 -32.75 -22.35 -44.28
CA CYS A 704 -31.50 -22.57 -45.01
C CYS A 704 -31.12 -21.41 -45.92
N ASP A 705 -30.19 -20.59 -45.45
CA ASP A 705 -29.49 -19.61 -46.27
C ASP A 705 -28.83 -20.22 -47.52
N PRO A 706 -29.16 -19.77 -48.74
CA PRO A 706 -28.54 -20.30 -49.96
C PRO A 706 -27.04 -20.02 -50.14
N ARG A 707 -26.46 -19.11 -49.34
CA ARG A 707 -25.04 -18.70 -49.44
C ARG A 707 -24.12 -19.42 -48.46
N THR A 708 -24.58 -19.68 -47.23
CA THR A 708 -23.80 -20.36 -46.20
C THR A 708 -23.95 -21.87 -46.29
N ASN A 709 -25.10 -22.35 -46.79
CA ASN A 709 -25.45 -23.77 -46.79
C ASN A 709 -25.67 -24.32 -48.22
N SER A 710 -24.63 -24.31 -49.07
CA SER A 710 -24.69 -24.84 -50.44
C SER A 710 -25.11 -26.30 -50.51
N ASP A 711 -24.71 -27.10 -49.53
CA ASP A 711 -24.87 -28.55 -49.53
C ASP A 711 -26.32 -29.00 -49.44
N PHE A 712 -27.16 -28.23 -48.73
CA PHE A 712 -28.60 -28.49 -48.66
C PHE A 712 -29.26 -28.32 -50.04
N TRP A 713 -28.94 -27.21 -50.71
CA TRP A 713 -29.49 -26.90 -52.03
C TRP A 713 -29.01 -27.88 -53.10
N ALA A 714 -27.76 -28.35 -53.01
CA ALA A 714 -27.25 -29.41 -53.88
C ALA A 714 -27.99 -30.75 -53.67
N ARG A 715 -28.32 -31.12 -52.41
CA ARG A 715 -29.11 -32.33 -52.12
C ARG A 715 -30.54 -32.22 -52.62
N TRP A 716 -31.18 -31.05 -52.49
CA TRP A 716 -32.52 -30.83 -53.03
C TRP A 716 -32.53 -30.80 -54.56
N GLU A 717 -31.54 -30.17 -55.19
CA GLU A 717 -31.37 -30.19 -56.65
C GLU A 717 -31.23 -31.63 -57.16
N HIS A 718 -30.36 -32.43 -56.53
CA HIS A 718 -30.21 -33.84 -56.88
C HIS A 718 -31.49 -34.66 -56.64
N PHE A 719 -32.28 -34.33 -55.62
CA PHE A 719 -33.58 -34.95 -55.38
C PHE A 719 -34.59 -34.65 -56.50
N GLU A 720 -34.74 -33.40 -56.92
CA GLU A 720 -35.66 -33.02 -58.00
C GLU A 720 -35.19 -33.55 -59.36
N VAL A 721 -33.89 -33.69 -59.59
CA VAL A 721 -33.37 -34.34 -60.81
C VAL A 721 -33.74 -35.84 -60.85
N GLN A 722 -33.80 -36.51 -59.70
CA GLN A 722 -34.13 -37.93 -59.63
C GLN A 722 -35.64 -38.23 -59.63
N HIS A 723 -36.46 -37.34 -59.06
CA HIS A 723 -37.88 -37.61 -58.79
C HIS A 723 -38.84 -36.48 -59.21
N GLY A 724 -38.35 -35.45 -59.89
CA GLY A 724 -39.12 -34.24 -60.25
C GLY A 724 -39.49 -34.11 -61.72
N ASN A 725 -40.29 -33.09 -62.00
CA ASN A 725 -40.71 -32.63 -63.33
C ASN A 725 -40.14 -31.22 -63.58
N GLU A 726 -40.16 -30.73 -64.82
CA GLU A 726 -39.64 -29.38 -65.14
C GLU A 726 -40.27 -28.26 -64.30
N ASP A 727 -41.55 -28.39 -63.96
CA ASP A 727 -42.27 -27.39 -63.19
C ASP A 727 -41.94 -27.43 -61.70
N THR A 728 -41.68 -28.63 -61.13
CA THR A 728 -41.25 -28.75 -59.73
C THR A 728 -39.83 -28.24 -59.55
N PHE A 729 -38.97 -28.45 -60.54
CA PHE A 729 -37.61 -27.91 -60.56
C PHE A 729 -37.59 -26.37 -60.65
N LYS A 730 -38.46 -25.78 -61.49
CA LYS A 730 -38.64 -24.32 -61.56
C LYS A 730 -39.16 -23.75 -60.24
N GLU A 731 -40.06 -24.46 -59.57
CA GLU A 731 -40.59 -24.04 -58.27
C GLU A 731 -39.52 -24.06 -57.17
N MET A 732 -38.64 -25.08 -57.14
CA MET A 732 -37.47 -25.09 -56.25
C MET A 732 -36.57 -23.87 -56.47
N LEU A 733 -36.28 -23.52 -57.74
CA LEU A 733 -35.47 -22.33 -58.05
C LEU A 733 -36.16 -21.02 -57.66
N ARG A 734 -37.49 -20.94 -57.75
CA ARG A 734 -38.26 -19.79 -57.26
C ARG A 734 -38.15 -19.67 -55.75
N ILE A 735 -38.34 -20.78 -55.02
CA ILE A 735 -38.21 -20.82 -53.57
C ILE A 735 -36.79 -20.40 -53.17
N ARG A 736 -35.75 -20.92 -53.83
CA ARG A 736 -34.34 -20.51 -53.63
C ARG A 736 -34.12 -19.01 -53.77
N ARG A 737 -34.71 -18.37 -54.80
CA ARG A 737 -34.62 -16.93 -55.00
C ARG A 737 -35.42 -16.14 -53.96
N SER A 738 -36.58 -16.66 -53.55
CA SER A 738 -37.42 -16.01 -52.53
C SER A 738 -36.77 -16.01 -51.15
N VAL A 739 -36.21 -17.15 -50.73
CA VAL A 739 -35.45 -17.29 -49.48
C VAL A 739 -34.21 -16.41 -49.51
N GLN A 740 -33.47 -16.41 -50.64
CA GLN A 740 -32.32 -15.51 -50.82
C GLN A 740 -32.70 -14.03 -50.67
N ALA A 741 -33.89 -13.64 -51.09
CA ALA A 741 -34.39 -12.28 -50.95
C ALA A 741 -34.83 -11.96 -49.51
N GLN A 742 -35.50 -12.90 -48.81
CA GLN A 742 -35.94 -12.76 -47.42
C GLN A 742 -34.75 -12.55 -46.45
N TYR A 743 -33.69 -13.35 -46.57
CA TYR A 743 -32.50 -13.18 -45.72
C TYR A 743 -31.67 -11.93 -46.08
N ASN A 744 -31.78 -11.41 -47.30
CA ASN A 744 -31.14 -10.14 -47.66
C ASN A 744 -31.83 -8.92 -47.02
N THR A 745 -33.08 -9.05 -46.56
CA THR A 745 -33.84 -7.97 -45.90
C THR A 745 -33.75 -7.96 -44.37
N ASP A 746 -33.31 -9.06 -43.74
CA ASP A 746 -33.22 -9.15 -42.27
C ASP A 746 -31.97 -8.45 -41.73
N VAL A 747 -32.20 -7.38 -40.95
CA VAL A 747 -31.20 -6.48 -40.36
C VAL A 747 -30.18 -7.21 -39.46
N ASN A 748 -30.56 -8.35 -38.87
CA ASN A 748 -29.68 -9.19 -38.06
C ASN A 748 -28.50 -9.77 -38.87
N PHE A 749 -28.66 -10.01 -40.18
CA PHE A 749 -27.59 -10.54 -41.02
C PHE A 749 -26.50 -9.51 -41.31
N ILE A 750 -26.85 -8.22 -41.40
CA ILE A 750 -25.85 -7.14 -41.55
C ILE A 750 -24.92 -7.09 -40.32
N ALA A 751 -25.49 -7.29 -39.12
CA ALA A 751 -24.72 -7.35 -37.88
C ALA A 751 -23.82 -8.61 -37.80
N THR A 752 -24.34 -9.79 -38.14
CA THR A 752 -23.54 -11.04 -38.11
C THR A 752 -22.48 -11.07 -39.21
N GLN A 753 -22.75 -10.50 -40.39
CA GLN A 753 -21.79 -10.38 -41.48
C GLN A 753 -20.68 -9.36 -41.17
N ALA A 754 -20.99 -8.30 -40.41
CA ALA A 754 -19.97 -7.38 -39.90
C ALA A 754 -19.03 -8.08 -38.89
N ILE A 755 -19.57 -8.93 -38.01
CA ILE A 755 -18.78 -9.72 -37.05
C ILE A 755 -17.92 -10.77 -37.75
N ALA A 756 -18.47 -11.52 -38.71
CA ALA A 756 -17.71 -12.51 -39.49
C ALA A 756 -16.59 -11.86 -40.32
N ARG A 757 -16.85 -10.69 -40.94
CA ARG A 757 -15.82 -9.90 -41.61
C ARG A 757 -14.72 -9.44 -40.64
N SER A 758 -15.09 -9.00 -39.44
CA SER A 758 -14.12 -8.57 -38.44
C SER A 758 -13.18 -9.70 -37.99
N GLN A 759 -13.68 -10.93 -37.86
CA GLN A 759 -12.87 -12.10 -37.50
C GLN A 759 -11.90 -12.52 -38.63
N ILE A 760 -12.35 -12.45 -39.89
CA ILE A 760 -11.51 -12.72 -41.06
C ILE A 760 -10.41 -11.66 -41.19
N THR A 761 -10.74 -10.38 -40.96
CA THR A 761 -9.74 -9.30 -40.95
C THR A 761 -8.73 -9.48 -39.81
N GLN A 762 -9.17 -9.91 -38.61
CA GLN A 762 -8.26 -10.22 -37.51
C GLN A 762 -7.31 -11.38 -37.84
N GLN A 763 -7.79 -12.44 -38.48
CA GLN A 763 -6.95 -13.57 -38.92
C GLN A 763 -5.94 -13.15 -39.99
N LEU A 764 -6.33 -12.30 -40.95
CA LEU A 764 -5.43 -11.75 -41.97
C LEU A 764 -4.35 -10.86 -41.36
N THR A 765 -4.70 -9.98 -40.42
CA THR A 765 -3.71 -9.14 -39.71
C THR A 765 -2.74 -9.97 -38.86
N ARG A 766 -3.20 -11.11 -38.31
CA ARG A 766 -2.35 -12.02 -37.52
C ARG A 766 -1.38 -12.78 -38.41
N ALA A 767 -1.81 -13.21 -39.59
CA ALA A 767 -0.96 -13.82 -40.61
C ALA A 767 0.07 -12.83 -41.20
N GLU A 768 -0.30 -11.56 -41.39
CA GLU A 768 0.63 -10.51 -41.83
C GLU A 768 1.67 -10.13 -40.75
N LEU A 769 1.29 -10.16 -39.47
CA LEU A 769 2.22 -9.98 -38.34
C LEU A 769 3.21 -11.14 -38.22
N GLU A 770 2.77 -12.38 -38.39
CA GLU A 770 3.65 -13.57 -38.38
C GLU A 770 4.60 -13.61 -39.58
N ALA A 771 4.16 -13.15 -40.76
CA ALA A 771 5.03 -13.02 -41.95
C ALA A 771 6.11 -11.93 -41.80
N ASN A 772 5.81 -10.81 -41.11
CA ASN A 772 6.75 -9.72 -40.91
C ASN A 772 7.79 -9.99 -39.80
N ILE A 773 7.50 -10.86 -38.83
CA ILE A 773 8.46 -11.28 -37.80
C ILE A 773 9.58 -12.16 -38.40
N GLY A 774 9.27 -12.96 -39.43
CA GLY A 774 10.25 -13.82 -40.12
C GLY A 774 11.28 -13.07 -40.98
N ILE A 775 11.01 -11.82 -41.37
CA ILE A 775 11.90 -11.01 -42.21
C ILE A 775 12.85 -10.14 -41.37
N GLN A 776 12.49 -9.84 -40.12
CA GLN A 776 13.30 -9.01 -39.21
C GLN A 776 14.44 -9.75 -38.50
N SER A 777 14.51 -11.09 -38.55
CA SER A 777 15.60 -11.86 -37.93
C SER A 777 16.86 -12.00 -38.80
N THR A 778 16.88 -11.46 -40.03
CA THR A 778 18.02 -11.59 -40.96
C THR A 778 18.44 -10.26 -41.60
N ALA A 779 18.59 -9.19 -40.82
CA ALA A 779 19.25 -7.97 -41.28
C ALA A 779 20.23 -7.42 -40.22
N VAL A 780 21.49 -7.33 -40.62
CA VAL A 780 22.64 -6.86 -39.83
C VAL A 780 22.54 -5.37 -39.56
N GLN A 781 22.96 -4.97 -38.35
CA GLN A 781 22.98 -3.60 -37.86
C GLN A 781 23.78 -2.64 -38.75
N GLY A 782 23.17 -1.47 -39.02
CA GLY A 782 23.87 -0.26 -39.44
C GLY A 782 23.55 0.20 -40.86
N PHE A 783 22.47 0.96 -41.04
CA PHE A 783 22.42 2.15 -41.91
C PHE A 783 21.06 2.85 -41.75
N VAL A 784 21.08 4.17 -41.52
CA VAL A 784 19.88 5.04 -41.48
C VAL A 784 19.55 5.47 -42.90
N ALA A 785 18.29 5.34 -43.32
CA ALA A 785 17.77 6.05 -44.48
C ALA A 785 16.43 6.70 -44.17
N ALA A 786 16.37 7.99 -44.46
CA ALA A 786 15.24 8.89 -44.25
C ALA A 786 14.15 8.68 -45.31
N ASN A 787 12.89 8.79 -44.90
CA ASN A 787 11.91 9.57 -45.63
C ASN A 787 10.79 10.01 -44.70
N ALA A 788 10.73 11.33 -44.50
CA ALA A 788 9.75 12.04 -43.73
C ALA A 788 8.49 12.31 -44.56
N GLY A 789 7.33 12.22 -43.92
CA GLY A 789 6.02 12.61 -44.45
C GLY A 789 4.99 12.80 -43.35
N VAL A 790 5.06 13.96 -42.69
CA VAL A 790 4.05 14.73 -41.91
C VAL A 790 3.04 13.95 -41.01
N PRO A 791 3.12 14.11 -39.67
CA PRO A 791 2.10 13.62 -38.74
C PRO A 791 1.02 14.68 -38.46
N VAL A 792 -0.25 14.34 -38.73
CA VAL A 792 -1.42 15.08 -38.23
C VAL A 792 -1.79 14.52 -36.85
N ALA A 793 -1.69 15.39 -35.84
CA ALA A 793 -2.04 15.09 -34.46
C ALA A 793 -3.56 15.00 -34.29
N HIS A 794 -4.07 13.91 -33.70
CA HIS A 794 -5.35 13.91 -32.97
C HIS A 794 -5.13 13.35 -31.56
N CYS A 795 -5.35 14.24 -30.59
CA CYS A 795 -5.24 14.02 -29.17
C CYS A 795 -6.45 13.21 -28.68
N LYS A 796 -6.22 12.11 -27.97
CA LYS A 796 -7.28 11.37 -27.25
C LYS A 796 -7.58 12.10 -25.95
N GLN A 797 -8.76 12.71 -25.83
CA GLN A 797 -9.35 13.08 -24.55
C GLN A 797 -10.48 12.09 -24.23
N ASN A 798 -10.32 11.37 -23.12
CA ASN A 798 -11.37 10.60 -22.47
C ASN A 798 -12.35 11.57 -21.78
N ILE A 799 -13.63 11.49 -22.11
CA ILE A 799 -14.72 12.07 -21.32
C ILE A 799 -15.74 10.95 -21.03
N PRO A 800 -16.14 10.73 -19.77
CA PRO A 800 -17.07 9.67 -19.41
C PRO A 800 -18.52 10.02 -19.81
N PHE A 801 -19.22 9.04 -20.38
CA PHE A 801 -20.61 9.13 -20.82
C PHE A 801 -21.55 8.95 -19.62
N ASN A 802 -22.43 9.93 -19.36
CA ASN A 802 -23.51 9.82 -18.36
C ASN A 802 -24.83 9.55 -19.11
N PRO A 803 -25.63 8.52 -18.74
CA PRO A 803 -26.84 8.15 -19.45
C PRO A 803 -28.03 8.85 -18.79
N ASP A 804 -28.52 9.93 -19.40
CA ASP A 804 -29.91 10.41 -19.29
C ASP A 804 -30.00 11.77 -19.98
N ALA A 805 -30.44 11.77 -21.24
CA ALA A 805 -30.93 12.95 -21.93
C ALA A 805 -31.91 12.49 -23.02
N ILE A 806 -33.16 12.36 -22.60
CA ILE A 806 -34.32 12.47 -23.49
C ILE A 806 -34.41 13.94 -23.87
N ASP A 807 -34.45 14.27 -25.16
CA ASP A 807 -35.13 15.51 -25.56
C ASP A 807 -35.88 15.30 -26.87
N VAL A 808 -37.19 15.19 -26.67
CA VAL A 808 -38.26 15.49 -27.60
C VAL A 808 -38.15 16.99 -27.93
N ASN A 809 -38.40 17.39 -29.17
CA ASN A 809 -39.26 18.54 -29.52
C ASN A 809 -39.18 18.81 -31.02
N ASP A 810 -40.10 18.20 -31.76
CA ASP A 810 -40.85 18.93 -32.78
C ASP A 810 -41.77 19.92 -32.05
N LEU A 811 -41.70 21.21 -32.43
CA LEU A 811 -42.84 22.09 -32.75
C LEU A 811 -42.41 23.57 -32.72
N ASN A 812 -42.21 24.09 -33.93
CA ASN A 812 -42.62 25.41 -34.47
C ASN A 812 -42.78 26.59 -33.48
N ASP A 813 -41.94 27.62 -33.63
CA ASP A 813 -42.27 28.84 -34.42
C ASP A 813 -41.00 29.70 -34.67
#